data_AF-R7A9I8-F1
#
_entry.id   AF-R7A9I8-F1
#
_cell.length_a   1.000
_cell.length_b   1.000
_cell.length_c   1.000
_cell.angle_alpha   90.00
_cell.angle_beta   90.00
_cell.angle_gamma   90.00
#
_symmetry.space_group_name_H-M   'P 1'
#
loop_
_entity.id
_entity.type
_entity.pdbx_description
1 polymer ?
#
loop_
_entity_poly.entity_id
_entity_poly.type
_entity_poly.pdbx_seq_one_letter_code
_entity_poly.pdbx_strand_id
1 'polypeptide(L)'
;MQYVITAEDYRDYPRKHEAFVNLMRISLLKGAFCLIGFSGDDPNFMAWIDWVKDILDKGALPSAGRARSIYFIHSGAAPLGEDKQLLLQNHYIEIVNLFEFFPDATSDQERVDAFLEYMSRDKERYERYEENWKSMPVKLDDILRADDDFVKKVEETYRLSAYNRIPEQQGISHYHRLHVLSHVDELLEGQMDLPLCAKLIYAAIRGESIPVDSVLSIKQTGLMARQGAELKEQYHLLALRARCMGGRLLYDLQNEDTTYETVLSNLFHLYFSKVKILMDGWNPESGLNKMRYHLLRSVLGSETDADAITRLISRENFKCLQDYRFAIDILPLIRGRVQGKNGNMSFYGDLQGKIEALERHNPRLIKVGTLIENLLNESRTYTSGQPYGNLRHTVCFDSYDVAKMNSLKVLHIFLELGVPSVSGNVHLMEKEKWQMICENLYEEYPYPCLFFSLLYGNSRDFLLKVAQDYIYSFKLYVQLPELLRLMLRALQDKECPANVCNAIYIVAPVFMKAVAAKEWEDLFEQVFVQLNLKDMEAGNMQFNEMQNLIVTGAARVNKESLKHKILLSVLKLRKKINDFHNRILVAVSQNLELNKEECKELDHLVQVADTPAHFYVLMNMDKWVDRSKLIKKLSALPDEIYEDGTLLEAACRYVEDDPGLQAKLKHILLHSPLLWRTGIHSDCSISTYKGHALDVYAVQKYISFSDEEIVQIYEKLQKACKDIEAAMGKWRDTEMWEFMGNWTFILTRMQTFILQNQEVLQRERKDYNLTKRNVLGVVNKERGGNDLLSLFVDDKKTGKALAWLENEVIQDGVSSYKHEYLLLFSKVLMRDSLYLNSCLIHLRWALEGYREEFEKRLFKPLLGNILNIYEPYFDGKQEKKWDLPYAEKNIVEQELIKLYGLYRLWNGKSPFWEKYNPRY
;
A
#
# COMPACT_ATOMS: atom_id res chain seq x y z
N MET A 1 -33.34 63.11 -4.70
CA MET A 1 -31.98 63.60 -4.37
C MET A 1 -31.99 65.10 -4.49
N GLN A 2 -31.71 65.85 -3.42
CA GLN A 2 -31.43 67.28 -3.51
C GLN A 2 -30.02 67.42 -4.07
N TYR A 3 -29.88 68.08 -5.21
CA TYR A 3 -28.57 68.40 -5.78
C TYR A 3 -27.92 69.49 -4.91
N VAL A 4 -26.67 69.28 -4.51
CA VAL A 4 -25.87 70.31 -3.84
C VAL A 4 -25.25 71.18 -4.92
N ILE A 5 -25.84 72.36 -5.15
CA ILE A 5 -25.43 73.23 -6.27
C ILE A 5 -24.86 74.55 -5.75
N THR A 6 -25.34 75.04 -4.59
CA THR A 6 -24.88 76.31 -4.01
C THR A 6 -23.96 76.13 -2.81
N ALA A 7 -23.15 77.14 -2.50
CA ALA A 7 -22.31 77.18 -1.29
C ALA A 7 -23.13 77.19 0.02
N GLU A 8 -24.43 77.51 -0.06
CA GLU A 8 -25.36 77.47 1.07
C GLU A 8 -25.92 76.06 1.26
N ASP A 9 -26.30 75.38 0.17
CA ASP A 9 -26.66 73.95 0.19
C ASP A 9 -25.53 73.10 0.78
N TYR A 10 -24.29 73.46 0.45
CA TYR A 10 -23.09 72.80 0.97
C TYR A 10 -22.90 73.01 2.48
N ARG A 11 -23.05 74.26 2.95
CA ARG A 11 -22.93 74.60 4.37
C ARG A 11 -24.03 73.93 5.22
N ASP A 12 -25.23 73.81 4.67
CA ASP A 12 -26.35 73.17 5.34
C ASP A 12 -26.34 71.64 5.21
N TYR A 13 -25.52 71.07 4.33
CA TYR A 13 -25.51 69.63 4.01
C TYR A 13 -25.36 68.73 5.26
N PRO A 14 -24.42 68.99 6.19
CA PRO A 14 -24.29 68.16 7.39
C PRO A 14 -25.52 68.20 8.32
N ARG A 15 -26.30 69.30 8.28
CA ARG A 15 -27.54 69.46 9.05
C ARG A 15 -28.73 68.83 8.34
N LYS A 16 -28.90 69.08 7.03
CA LYS A 16 -30.01 68.56 6.23
C LYS A 16 -29.89 67.04 5.97
N HIS A 17 -28.67 66.50 5.97
CA HIS A 17 -28.37 65.10 5.72
C HIS A 17 -27.60 64.43 6.87
N GLU A 18 -27.91 64.82 8.10
CA GLU A 18 -27.24 64.33 9.32
C GLU A 18 -27.18 62.79 9.40
N ALA A 19 -28.28 62.10 9.05
CA ALA A 19 -28.33 60.64 9.06
C ALA A 19 -27.28 59.99 8.14
N PHE A 20 -27.07 60.55 6.94
CA PHE A 20 -26.07 60.06 5.99
C PHE A 20 -24.66 60.39 6.45
N VAL A 21 -24.42 61.60 6.95
CA VAL A 21 -23.11 61.99 7.51
C VAL A 21 -22.73 61.10 8.69
N ASN A 22 -23.68 60.80 9.58
CA ASN A 22 -23.45 59.88 10.70
C ASN A 22 -23.21 58.45 10.22
N LEU A 23 -23.94 57.98 9.20
CA LEU A 23 -23.68 56.68 8.56
C LEU A 23 -22.26 56.61 7.99
N MET A 24 -21.83 57.61 7.22
CA MET A 24 -20.49 57.66 6.63
C MET A 24 -19.40 57.69 7.70
N ARG A 25 -19.57 58.52 8.73
CA ARG A 25 -18.68 58.60 9.89
C ARG A 25 -18.53 57.26 10.62
N ILE A 26 -19.64 56.59 10.91
CA ILE A 26 -19.65 55.26 11.56
C ILE A 26 -19.01 54.22 10.64
N SER A 27 -19.29 54.28 9.34
CA SER A 27 -18.79 53.30 8.38
C SER A 27 -17.28 53.44 8.18
N LEU A 28 -16.75 54.67 8.03
CA LEU A 28 -15.30 54.92 7.93
C LEU A 28 -14.53 54.49 9.18
N LEU A 29 -15.17 54.48 10.36
CA LEU A 29 -14.58 53.98 11.61
C LEU A 29 -14.66 52.45 11.78
N LYS A 30 -15.71 51.80 11.28
CA LYS A 30 -15.98 50.37 11.53
C LYS A 30 -15.60 49.44 10.38
N GLY A 31 -15.58 49.92 9.14
CA GLY A 31 -15.40 49.12 7.92
C GLY A 31 -14.14 49.45 7.14
N ALA A 32 -13.88 48.67 6.08
CA ALA A 32 -12.87 48.98 5.07
C ALA A 32 -13.53 49.68 3.87
N PHE A 33 -12.92 50.77 3.38
CA PHE A 33 -13.44 51.62 2.31
C PHE A 33 -12.47 51.67 1.13
N CYS A 34 -12.99 51.55 -0.10
CA CYS A 34 -12.26 51.82 -1.34
C CYS A 34 -12.89 53.02 -2.04
N LEU A 35 -12.11 54.07 -2.27
CA LEU A 35 -12.52 55.29 -2.96
C LEU A 35 -12.07 55.16 -4.41
N ILE A 36 -13.02 54.91 -5.32
CA ILE A 36 -12.78 54.70 -6.75
C ILE A 36 -13.43 55.85 -7.53
N GLY A 37 -12.70 56.48 -8.45
CA GLY A 37 -13.21 57.62 -9.22
C GLY A 37 -13.49 58.86 -8.37
N PHE A 38 -12.92 58.92 -7.17
CA PHE A 38 -13.15 60.01 -6.22
C PHE A 38 -12.05 61.07 -6.37
N SER A 39 -12.42 62.35 -6.46
CA SER A 39 -11.41 63.42 -6.59
C SER A 39 -10.62 63.64 -5.31
N GLY A 40 -11.22 63.42 -4.13
CA GLY A 40 -10.56 63.60 -2.83
C GLY A 40 -10.36 65.05 -2.41
N ASP A 41 -10.77 66.01 -3.23
CA ASP A 41 -10.59 67.46 -2.99
C ASP A 41 -11.91 68.14 -2.55
N ASP A 42 -12.97 67.36 -2.38
CA ASP A 42 -14.29 67.83 -1.92
C ASP A 42 -14.24 68.20 -0.42
N PRO A 43 -14.72 69.40 -0.02
CA PRO A 43 -14.66 69.84 1.38
C PRO A 43 -15.39 68.96 2.41
N ASN A 44 -16.36 68.12 2.01
CA ASN A 44 -17.19 67.27 2.86
C ASN A 44 -16.41 66.01 3.18
N PHE A 45 -15.74 65.44 2.18
CA PHE A 45 -14.77 64.38 2.31
C PHE A 45 -13.63 64.82 3.23
N MET A 46 -13.07 66.02 3.01
CA MET A 46 -12.06 66.59 3.91
C MET A 46 -12.58 66.68 5.35
N ALA A 47 -13.79 67.22 5.55
CA ALA A 47 -14.41 67.29 6.88
C ALA A 47 -14.68 65.91 7.51
N TRP A 48 -14.96 64.87 6.71
CA TRP A 48 -15.15 63.51 7.20
C TRP A 48 -13.83 62.87 7.62
N ILE A 49 -12.78 62.97 6.79
CA ILE A 49 -11.48 62.37 7.08
C ILE A 49 -10.74 63.12 8.20
N ASP A 50 -10.90 64.44 8.30
CA ASP A 50 -10.41 65.25 9.42
C ASP A 50 -11.05 64.78 10.73
N TRP A 51 -12.36 64.55 10.73
CA TRP A 51 -13.07 64.04 11.90
C TRP A 51 -12.65 62.61 12.27
N VAL A 52 -12.47 61.74 11.26
CA VAL A 52 -11.99 60.35 11.48
C VAL A 52 -10.59 60.37 12.07
N LYS A 53 -9.68 61.17 11.51
CA LYS A 53 -8.33 61.39 12.02
C LYS A 53 -8.36 61.89 13.46
N ASP A 54 -9.16 62.92 13.75
CA ASP A 54 -9.32 63.48 15.09
C ASP A 54 -9.76 62.42 16.13
N ILE A 55 -10.65 61.50 15.74
CA ILE A 55 -11.11 60.42 16.62
C ILE A 55 -10.05 59.35 16.79
N LEU A 56 -9.35 59.00 15.71
CA LEU A 56 -8.25 58.04 15.75
C LEU A 56 -7.09 58.56 16.61
N ASP A 57 -6.80 59.86 16.54
CA ASP A 57 -5.74 60.53 17.31
C ASP A 57 -6.14 60.75 18.78
N LYS A 58 -7.44 60.98 19.10
CA LYS A 58 -7.95 61.15 20.47
C LYS A 58 -8.20 59.84 21.22
N GLY A 59 -8.33 58.72 20.52
CA GLY A 59 -8.49 57.41 21.13
C GLY A 59 -7.18 56.95 21.78
N ALA A 60 -7.10 57.00 23.12
CA ALA A 60 -5.96 56.48 23.87
C ALA A 60 -5.83 54.94 23.72
N LEU A 61 -5.22 54.48 22.62
CA LEU A 61 -4.63 53.15 22.50
C LEU A 61 -3.28 53.30 21.79
N PRO A 62 -2.16 53.06 22.49
CA PRO A 62 -0.83 53.20 21.95
C PRO A 62 -0.51 52.07 20.95
N SER A 63 0.09 52.45 19.82
CA SER A 63 1.13 51.74 19.06
C SER A 63 1.05 50.20 18.95
N ALA A 64 0.65 49.72 17.76
CA ALA A 64 1.28 48.66 16.95
C ALA A 64 0.23 47.93 16.09
N GLY A 65 0.13 48.26 14.80
CA GLY A 65 -0.44 47.34 13.80
C GLY A 65 -1.95 47.38 13.54
N ARG A 66 -2.64 48.54 13.67
CA ARG A 66 -3.96 48.66 13.04
C ARG A 66 -3.77 48.86 11.52
N ALA A 67 -4.21 47.88 10.73
CA ALA A 67 -4.26 47.98 9.28
C ALA A 67 -5.08 49.21 8.86
N ARG A 68 -4.53 50.00 7.93
CA ARG A 68 -5.24 51.12 7.32
C ARG A 68 -6.52 50.60 6.67
N SER A 69 -7.66 51.20 6.98
CA SER A 69 -8.97 50.71 6.52
C SER A 69 -9.52 51.50 5.33
N ILE A 70 -8.89 52.59 4.92
CA ILE A 70 -9.34 53.43 3.79
C ILE A 70 -8.29 53.39 2.69
N TYR A 71 -8.72 53.03 1.48
CA TYR A 71 -7.89 52.91 0.28
C TYR A 71 -8.37 53.89 -0.78
N PHE A 72 -7.46 54.70 -1.31
CA PHE A 72 -7.70 55.59 -2.43
C PHE A 72 -7.19 54.92 -3.71
N ILE A 73 -8.11 54.55 -4.60
CA ILE A 73 -7.80 53.83 -5.84
C ILE A 73 -7.59 54.85 -6.96
N HIS A 74 -6.34 55.02 -7.37
CA HIS A 74 -5.94 56.00 -8.38
C HIS A 74 -5.82 55.34 -9.75
N SER A 75 -6.64 55.78 -10.71
CA SER A 75 -6.69 55.26 -12.09
C SER A 75 -5.77 55.97 -13.08
N GLY A 76 -5.18 57.11 -12.70
CA GLY A 76 -4.42 57.96 -13.60
C GLY A 76 -3.13 57.31 -14.11
N ALA A 77 -2.60 57.82 -15.24
CA ALA A 77 -1.38 57.30 -15.89
C ALA A 77 -0.06 57.68 -15.20
N ALA A 78 -0.13 58.45 -14.11
CA ALA A 78 1.01 58.88 -13.31
C ALA A 78 0.61 58.93 -11.82
N PRO A 79 1.56 58.85 -10.87
CA PRO A 79 1.28 59.03 -9.46
C PRO A 79 0.56 60.36 -9.16
N LEU A 80 -0.21 60.40 -8.06
CA LEU A 80 -0.74 61.66 -7.52
C LEU A 80 0.42 62.62 -7.16
N GLY A 81 0.21 63.93 -7.25
CA GLY A 81 1.21 64.93 -6.83
C GLY A 81 1.59 64.77 -5.35
N GLU A 82 2.83 65.12 -4.99
CA GLU A 82 3.42 64.91 -3.65
C GLU A 82 2.54 65.47 -2.51
N ASP A 83 1.99 66.67 -2.69
CA ASP A 83 1.12 67.34 -1.70
C ASP A 83 -0.11 66.50 -1.35
N LYS A 84 -0.72 65.87 -2.37
CA LYS A 84 -1.93 65.07 -2.22
C LYS A 84 -1.63 63.70 -1.63
N GLN A 85 -0.47 63.13 -1.97
CA GLN A 85 -0.01 61.90 -1.32
C GLN A 85 0.23 62.12 0.17
N LEU A 86 0.90 63.21 0.53
CA LEU A 86 1.17 63.58 1.92
C LEU A 86 -0.13 63.85 2.69
N LEU A 87 -1.10 64.52 2.06
CA LEU A 87 -2.43 64.75 2.63
C LEU A 87 -3.12 63.42 2.97
N LEU A 88 -3.24 62.50 2.01
CA LEU A 88 -3.93 61.22 2.22
C LEU A 88 -3.23 60.36 3.29
N GLN A 89 -1.89 60.31 3.27
CA GLN A 89 -1.11 59.59 4.28
C GLN A 89 -1.32 60.15 5.70
N ASN A 90 -1.36 61.48 5.84
CA ASN A 90 -1.63 62.16 7.12
C ASN A 90 -3.05 61.93 7.65
N HIS A 91 -3.96 61.40 6.83
CA HIS A 91 -5.33 61.02 7.21
C HIS A 91 -5.52 59.50 7.27
N TYR A 92 -4.42 58.74 7.35
CA TYR A 92 -4.42 57.27 7.41
C TYR A 92 -5.05 56.58 6.19
N ILE A 93 -5.03 57.23 5.02
CA ILE A 93 -5.54 56.70 3.75
C ILE A 93 -4.38 56.14 2.93
N GLU A 94 -4.51 54.91 2.45
CA GLU A 94 -3.51 54.23 1.63
C GLU A 94 -3.80 54.38 0.14
N ILE A 95 -2.78 54.69 -0.65
CA ILE A 95 -2.93 54.97 -2.08
C ILE A 95 -2.61 53.71 -2.87
N VAL A 96 -3.51 53.31 -3.76
CA VAL A 96 -3.32 52.18 -4.68
C VAL A 96 -3.28 52.72 -6.11
N ASN A 97 -2.11 52.70 -6.72
CA ASN A 97 -1.89 53.20 -8.08
C ASN A 97 -2.15 52.10 -9.11
N LEU A 98 -3.26 52.18 -9.85
CA LEU A 98 -3.64 51.13 -10.80
C LEU A 98 -2.69 51.01 -12.00
N PHE A 99 -2.00 52.09 -12.39
CA PHE A 99 -1.05 52.06 -13.51
C PHE A 99 0.17 51.16 -13.24
N GLU A 100 0.51 50.89 -11.97
CA GLU A 100 1.58 49.97 -11.59
C GLU A 100 1.18 48.50 -11.80
N PHE A 101 -0.11 48.19 -11.64
CA PHE A 101 -0.65 46.84 -11.75
C PHE A 101 -1.18 46.51 -13.15
N PHE A 102 -1.62 47.52 -13.89
CA PHE A 102 -2.20 47.38 -15.23
C PHE A 102 -1.52 48.36 -16.21
N PRO A 103 -0.22 48.16 -16.52
CA PRO A 103 0.55 49.08 -17.36
C PRO A 103 0.09 49.10 -18.82
N ASP A 104 -0.51 48.00 -19.29
CA ASP A 104 -0.98 47.85 -20.67
C ASP A 104 -2.31 48.55 -20.94
N ALA A 105 -3.03 48.96 -19.90
CA ALA A 105 -4.29 49.68 -20.03
C ALA A 105 -4.06 51.15 -20.38
N THR A 106 -4.72 51.60 -21.45
CA THR A 106 -4.45 52.89 -22.10
C THR A 106 -5.34 54.02 -21.57
N SER A 107 -6.44 53.68 -20.91
CA SER A 107 -7.36 54.64 -20.31
C SER A 107 -7.63 54.36 -18.84
N ASP A 108 -8.06 55.40 -18.11
CA ASP A 108 -8.52 55.28 -16.73
C ASP A 108 -9.67 54.27 -16.60
N GLN A 109 -10.61 54.27 -17.56
CA GLN A 109 -11.73 53.33 -17.60
C GLN A 109 -11.23 51.89 -17.75
N GLU A 110 -10.32 51.61 -18.70
CA GLU A 110 -9.73 50.28 -18.87
C GLU A 110 -8.99 49.80 -17.62
N ARG A 111 -8.30 50.70 -16.90
CA ARG A 111 -7.64 50.36 -15.63
C ARG A 111 -8.62 50.07 -14.51
N VAL A 112 -9.69 50.85 -14.39
CA VAL A 112 -10.75 50.58 -13.41
C VAL A 112 -11.46 49.27 -13.74
N ASP A 113 -11.77 49.00 -15.01
CA ASP A 113 -12.41 47.76 -15.43
C ASP A 113 -11.48 46.55 -15.17
N ALA A 114 -10.19 46.65 -15.50
CA ALA A 114 -9.20 45.63 -15.18
C ALA A 114 -9.03 45.43 -13.65
N PHE A 115 -9.09 46.51 -12.87
CA PHE A 115 -9.06 46.45 -11.40
C PHE A 115 -10.33 45.80 -10.84
N LEU A 116 -11.51 46.16 -11.34
CA LEU A 116 -12.77 45.56 -10.92
C LEU A 116 -12.88 44.10 -11.36
N GLU A 117 -12.33 43.72 -12.51
CA GLU A 117 -12.23 42.34 -13.00
C GLU A 117 -11.18 41.52 -12.22
N TYR A 118 -10.08 42.15 -11.82
CA TYR A 118 -9.11 41.58 -10.88
C TYR A 118 -9.77 41.38 -9.51
N MET A 119 -10.59 42.36 -9.09
CA MET A 119 -11.35 42.33 -7.87
C MET A 119 -12.64 41.51 -7.95
N SER A 120 -13.13 41.03 -9.11
CA SER A 120 -14.40 40.28 -9.23
C SER A 120 -14.29 38.83 -8.74
N ARG A 121 -13.42 38.65 -7.73
CA ARG A 121 -13.36 37.61 -6.69
C ARG A 121 -13.77 36.24 -7.21
N ASP A 122 -12.85 35.51 -7.84
CA ASP A 122 -12.81 34.04 -8.04
C ASP A 122 -14.12 33.24 -8.06
N LYS A 123 -14.98 33.33 -7.04
CA LYS A 123 -16.38 32.92 -7.02
C LYS A 123 -17.10 33.16 -8.36
N GLU A 124 -17.16 34.38 -8.89
CA GLU A 124 -17.89 34.63 -10.16
C GLU A 124 -17.27 33.86 -11.33
N ARG A 125 -15.95 33.68 -11.34
CA ARG A 125 -15.23 32.89 -12.35
C ARG A 125 -15.61 31.40 -12.28
N TYR A 126 -15.74 30.84 -11.08
CA TYR A 126 -16.20 29.45 -10.90
C TYR A 126 -17.67 29.28 -11.26
N GLU A 127 -18.51 30.23 -10.86
CA GLU A 127 -19.94 30.20 -11.18
C GLU A 127 -20.17 30.28 -12.70
N ARG A 128 -19.45 31.17 -13.39
CA ARG A 128 -19.46 31.26 -14.85
C ARG A 128 -18.92 30.00 -15.52
N TYR A 129 -17.84 29.40 -15.02
CA TYR A 129 -17.33 28.13 -15.58
C TYR A 129 -18.41 27.03 -15.52
N GLU A 130 -19.06 26.87 -14.37
CA GLU A 130 -20.13 25.90 -14.19
C GLU A 130 -21.36 26.22 -15.04
N GLU A 131 -21.75 27.49 -15.14
CA GLU A 131 -22.89 27.93 -15.96
C GLU A 131 -22.63 27.74 -17.46
N ASN A 132 -21.42 28.02 -17.93
CA ASN A 132 -21.04 27.80 -19.32
C ASN A 132 -21.14 26.32 -19.69
N TRP A 133 -20.64 25.42 -18.83
CA TRP A 133 -20.81 23.98 -19.05
C TRP A 133 -22.28 23.56 -18.98
N LYS A 134 -23.05 24.01 -17.97
CA LYS A 134 -24.47 23.66 -17.84
C LYS A 134 -25.33 24.12 -19.01
N SER A 135 -24.95 25.22 -19.65
CA SER A 135 -25.64 25.78 -20.81
C SER A 135 -25.05 25.33 -22.16
N MET A 136 -24.02 24.49 -22.15
CA MET A 136 -23.42 23.93 -23.37
C MET A 136 -24.45 23.05 -24.12
N PRO A 137 -24.58 23.17 -25.45
CA PRO A 137 -25.48 22.32 -26.22
C PRO A 137 -25.07 20.85 -26.14
N VAL A 138 -26.06 19.96 -26.13
CA VAL A 138 -25.89 18.48 -26.10
C VAL A 138 -26.24 17.87 -27.46
N LYS A 139 -26.80 18.63 -28.39
CA LYS A 139 -27.01 18.15 -29.76
C LYS A 139 -25.74 18.40 -30.54
N LEU A 140 -25.17 17.34 -31.11
CA LEU A 140 -23.95 17.42 -31.91
C LEU A 140 -24.09 18.42 -33.06
N ASP A 141 -25.24 18.47 -33.73
CA ASP A 141 -25.50 19.46 -34.81
C ASP A 141 -25.37 20.91 -34.32
N ASP A 142 -25.83 21.21 -33.10
CA ASP A 142 -25.74 22.56 -32.51
C ASP A 142 -24.29 22.90 -32.14
N ILE A 143 -23.53 21.90 -31.64
CA ILE A 143 -22.09 22.04 -31.36
C ILE A 143 -21.30 22.28 -32.65
N LEU A 144 -21.56 21.48 -33.69
CA LEU A 144 -20.87 21.57 -34.99
C LEU A 144 -21.21 22.85 -35.74
N ARG A 145 -22.42 23.40 -35.56
CA ARG A 145 -22.81 24.71 -36.12
C ARG A 145 -21.97 25.85 -35.54
N ALA A 146 -21.55 25.73 -34.29
CA ALA A 146 -20.70 26.68 -33.57
C ALA A 146 -21.11 28.15 -33.79
N ASP A 147 -22.31 28.54 -33.35
CA ASP A 147 -22.74 29.93 -33.44
C ASP A 147 -21.92 30.88 -32.55
N ASP A 148 -22.03 32.19 -32.79
CA ASP A 148 -21.21 33.20 -32.11
C ASP A 148 -21.32 33.15 -30.56
N ASP A 149 -22.46 32.74 -30.02
CA ASP A 149 -22.66 32.57 -28.57
C ASP A 149 -21.87 31.35 -28.07
N PHE A 150 -21.97 30.23 -28.79
CA PHE A 150 -21.21 29.03 -28.48
C PHE A 150 -19.70 29.27 -28.57
N VAL A 151 -19.21 29.94 -29.62
CA VAL A 151 -17.78 30.27 -29.77
C VAL A 151 -17.28 31.08 -28.56
N LYS A 152 -18.01 32.13 -28.17
CA LYS A 152 -17.67 32.94 -26.98
C LYS A 152 -17.65 32.12 -25.70
N LYS A 153 -18.65 31.23 -25.52
CA LYS A 153 -18.71 30.32 -24.37
C LYS A 153 -17.52 29.36 -24.32
N VAL A 154 -17.12 28.77 -25.44
CA VAL A 154 -15.97 27.86 -25.49
C VAL A 154 -14.67 28.61 -25.17
N GLU A 155 -14.45 29.78 -25.76
CA GLU A 155 -13.27 30.62 -25.48
C GLU A 155 -13.19 31.01 -24.00
N GLU A 156 -14.31 31.41 -23.43
CA GLU A 156 -14.39 31.77 -22.01
C GLU A 156 -14.15 30.54 -21.12
N THR A 157 -14.83 29.42 -21.39
CA THR A 157 -14.70 28.16 -20.63
C THR A 157 -13.27 27.65 -20.65
N TYR A 158 -12.62 27.71 -21.81
CA TYR A 158 -11.21 27.36 -21.97
C TYR A 158 -10.31 28.23 -21.07
N ARG A 159 -10.48 29.57 -21.08
CA ARG A 159 -9.73 30.47 -20.19
C ARG A 159 -10.01 30.20 -18.71
N LEU A 160 -11.28 29.97 -18.36
CA LEU A 160 -11.72 29.69 -16.98
C LEU A 160 -11.21 28.34 -16.46
N SER A 161 -10.93 27.37 -17.35
CA SER A 161 -10.36 26.07 -16.97
C SER A 161 -9.02 26.18 -16.23
N ALA A 162 -8.26 27.28 -16.44
CA ALA A 162 -7.02 27.53 -15.72
C ALA A 162 -7.22 27.91 -14.25
N TYR A 163 -8.43 28.36 -13.88
CA TYR A 163 -8.80 28.74 -12.53
C TYR A 163 -9.56 27.63 -11.81
N ASN A 164 -10.36 26.84 -12.54
CA ASN A 164 -11.09 25.68 -12.01
C ASN A 164 -10.43 24.35 -12.42
N ARG A 165 -9.33 23.99 -11.74
CA ARG A 165 -8.52 22.81 -12.09
C ARG A 165 -9.24 21.49 -11.90
N ILE A 166 -10.04 21.38 -10.84
CA ILE A 166 -10.78 20.17 -10.48
C ILE A 166 -12.23 20.61 -10.24
N PRO A 167 -13.05 20.66 -11.30
CA PRO A 167 -14.46 21.04 -11.18
C PRO A 167 -15.30 19.90 -10.57
N GLU A 168 -16.57 20.20 -10.29
CA GLU A 168 -17.53 19.22 -9.78
C GLU A 168 -17.66 18.04 -10.76
N GLN A 169 -17.45 16.82 -10.27
CA GLN A 169 -17.48 15.59 -11.07
C GLN A 169 -18.88 14.95 -11.14
N GLN A 170 -19.92 15.72 -10.86
CA GLN A 170 -21.31 15.28 -10.81
C GLN A 170 -22.23 16.34 -11.42
N GLY A 171 -23.47 15.96 -11.73
CA GLY A 171 -24.49 16.87 -12.24
C GLY A 171 -24.38 17.20 -13.73
N ILE A 172 -25.04 18.29 -14.13
CA ILE A 172 -25.25 18.63 -15.55
C ILE A 172 -23.94 19.04 -16.25
N SER A 173 -23.08 19.82 -15.58
CA SER A 173 -21.80 20.25 -16.17
C SER A 173 -20.88 19.06 -16.45
N HIS A 174 -20.82 18.10 -15.51
CA HIS A 174 -20.14 16.82 -15.70
C HIS A 174 -20.70 16.03 -16.90
N TYR A 175 -22.03 15.88 -16.99
CA TYR A 175 -22.67 15.19 -18.11
C TYR A 175 -22.32 15.84 -19.47
N HIS A 176 -22.32 17.17 -19.56
CA HIS A 176 -21.97 17.86 -20.81
C HIS A 176 -20.49 17.70 -21.18
N ARG A 177 -19.58 17.69 -20.20
CA ARG A 177 -18.16 17.40 -20.48
C ARG A 177 -17.97 15.98 -21.00
N LEU A 178 -18.59 14.98 -20.36
CA LEU A 178 -18.55 13.60 -20.86
C LEU A 178 -19.15 13.48 -22.26
N HIS A 179 -20.25 14.17 -22.54
CA HIS A 179 -20.88 14.18 -23.86
C HIS A 179 -19.94 14.72 -24.95
N VAL A 180 -19.17 15.78 -24.65
CA VAL A 180 -18.13 16.27 -25.56
C VAL A 180 -17.07 15.19 -25.79
N LEU A 181 -16.62 14.53 -24.72
CA LEU A 181 -15.57 13.51 -24.79
C LEU A 181 -16.01 12.25 -25.54
N SER A 182 -17.30 11.91 -25.49
CA SER A 182 -17.88 10.76 -26.20
C SER A 182 -18.04 10.99 -27.69
N HIS A 183 -18.01 12.23 -28.17
CA HIS A 183 -18.18 12.60 -29.58
C HIS A 183 -16.92 13.22 -30.19
N VAL A 184 -15.75 12.93 -29.63
CA VAL A 184 -14.49 13.56 -30.06
C VAL A 184 -14.17 13.25 -31.52
N ASP A 185 -14.40 12.01 -31.98
CA ASP A 185 -14.11 11.65 -33.37
C ASP A 185 -15.04 12.41 -34.34
N GLU A 186 -16.34 12.52 -34.02
CA GLU A 186 -17.29 13.30 -34.81
C GLU A 186 -16.97 14.80 -34.82
N LEU A 187 -16.50 15.35 -33.69
CA LEU A 187 -16.07 16.75 -33.60
C LEU A 187 -14.84 17.03 -34.46
N LEU A 188 -13.94 16.07 -34.58
CA LEU A 188 -12.71 16.19 -35.40
C LEU A 188 -12.99 15.99 -36.89
N GLU A 189 -13.98 15.18 -37.25
CA GLU A 189 -14.40 14.94 -38.64
C GLU A 189 -15.41 15.98 -39.15
N GLY A 190 -16.06 16.73 -38.24
CA GLY A 190 -17.07 17.73 -38.56
C GLY A 190 -16.54 19.04 -39.15
N GLN A 191 -17.45 19.98 -39.45
CA GLN A 191 -17.12 21.28 -40.05
C GLN A 191 -16.71 22.38 -39.05
N MET A 192 -16.49 22.02 -37.77
CA MET A 192 -16.13 22.97 -36.73
C MET A 192 -14.70 23.48 -36.90
N ASP A 193 -14.45 24.75 -36.54
CA ASP A 193 -13.10 25.32 -36.52
C ASP A 193 -12.18 24.53 -35.58
N LEU A 194 -11.01 24.13 -36.09
CA LEU A 194 -10.12 23.18 -35.42
C LEU A 194 -9.46 23.75 -34.14
N PRO A 195 -9.00 25.02 -34.10
CA PRO A 195 -8.64 25.70 -32.85
C PRO A 195 -9.75 25.72 -31.80
N LEU A 196 -10.99 26.02 -32.19
CA LEU A 196 -12.12 26.02 -31.27
C LEU A 196 -12.42 24.62 -30.72
N CYS A 197 -12.39 23.61 -31.59
CA CYS A 197 -12.53 22.20 -31.24
C CYS A 197 -11.46 21.77 -30.24
N ALA A 198 -10.19 22.14 -30.48
CA ALA A 198 -9.09 21.87 -29.57
C ALA A 198 -9.27 22.52 -28.19
N LYS A 199 -9.79 23.75 -28.11
CA LYS A 199 -10.10 24.41 -26.83
C LYS A 199 -11.22 23.71 -26.07
N LEU A 200 -12.29 23.31 -26.76
CA LEU A 200 -13.42 22.60 -26.17
C LEU A 200 -12.98 21.23 -25.61
N ILE A 201 -12.27 20.43 -26.41
CA ILE A 201 -11.78 19.11 -26.00
C ILE A 201 -10.79 19.25 -24.85
N TYR A 202 -9.85 20.20 -24.92
CA TYR A 202 -8.92 20.46 -23.82
C TYR A 202 -9.65 20.79 -22.51
N ALA A 203 -10.63 21.70 -22.56
CA ALA A 203 -11.39 22.10 -21.38
C ALA A 203 -12.19 20.93 -20.79
N ALA A 204 -12.72 20.04 -21.63
CA ALA A 204 -13.43 18.83 -21.20
C ALA A 204 -12.48 17.81 -20.54
N ILE A 205 -11.34 17.50 -21.18
CA ILE A 205 -10.33 16.55 -20.64
C ILE A 205 -9.82 17.04 -19.28
N ARG A 206 -9.45 18.33 -19.21
CA ARG A 206 -8.98 18.95 -17.96
C ARG A 206 -10.06 18.91 -16.89
N GLY A 207 -11.29 19.28 -17.26
CA GLY A 207 -12.41 19.31 -16.33
C GLY A 207 -12.79 17.94 -15.78
N GLU A 208 -12.67 16.88 -16.57
CA GLU A 208 -12.97 15.51 -16.12
C GLU A 208 -11.80 14.83 -15.40
N SER A 209 -10.63 15.48 -15.33
CA SER A 209 -9.43 14.94 -14.66
C SER A 209 -9.08 13.54 -15.16
N ILE A 210 -9.02 13.38 -16.49
CA ILE A 210 -8.66 12.11 -17.14
C ILE A 210 -7.42 12.27 -18.02
N PRO A 211 -6.63 11.21 -18.24
CA PRO A 211 -5.48 11.24 -19.13
C PRO A 211 -5.87 11.49 -20.58
N VAL A 212 -5.09 12.30 -21.31
CA VAL A 212 -5.42 12.64 -22.71
C VAL A 212 -5.40 11.43 -23.64
N ASP A 213 -4.58 10.42 -23.36
CA ASP A 213 -4.47 9.20 -24.15
C ASP A 213 -5.64 8.23 -23.93
N SER A 214 -6.50 8.50 -22.94
CA SER A 214 -7.78 7.81 -22.77
C SER A 214 -8.87 8.31 -23.73
N VAL A 215 -8.67 9.50 -24.32
CA VAL A 215 -9.62 10.20 -25.19
C VAL A 215 -9.09 10.35 -26.62
N LEU A 216 -7.83 10.78 -26.75
CA LEU A 216 -7.20 11.13 -28.02
C LEU A 216 -6.03 10.19 -28.32
N SER A 217 -5.96 9.73 -29.57
CA SER A 217 -4.75 9.10 -30.08
C SER A 217 -3.58 10.09 -30.14
N ILE A 218 -2.33 9.58 -30.10
CA ILE A 218 -1.11 10.40 -30.23
C ILE A 218 -1.15 11.32 -31.46
N LYS A 219 -1.75 10.86 -32.57
CA LYS A 219 -1.90 11.65 -33.79
C LYS A 219 -2.89 12.81 -33.59
N GLN A 220 -4.04 12.54 -32.98
CA GLN A 220 -5.05 13.56 -32.67
C GLN A 220 -4.50 14.57 -31.64
N THR A 221 -3.83 14.13 -30.58
CA THR A 221 -3.17 15.02 -29.61
C THR A 221 -2.16 15.95 -30.32
N GLY A 222 -1.35 15.40 -31.23
CA GLY A 222 -0.40 16.17 -32.03
C GLY A 222 -1.06 17.15 -33.00
N LEU A 223 -2.26 16.82 -33.51
CA LEU A 223 -3.07 17.71 -34.34
C LEU A 223 -3.59 18.90 -33.50
N MET A 224 -4.17 18.63 -32.33
CA MET A 224 -4.69 19.66 -31.43
C MET A 224 -3.59 20.62 -30.96
N ALA A 225 -2.41 20.09 -30.63
CA ALA A 225 -1.25 20.90 -30.22
C ALA A 225 -0.74 21.86 -31.32
N ARG A 226 -1.06 21.66 -32.59
CA ARG A 226 -0.62 22.53 -33.70
C ARG A 226 -1.57 23.71 -33.95
N GLN A 227 -2.70 23.79 -33.26
CA GLN A 227 -3.73 24.80 -33.51
C GLN A 227 -3.45 26.16 -32.85
N GLY A 228 -2.31 26.32 -32.18
CA GLY A 228 -1.88 27.60 -31.60
C GLY A 228 -0.73 27.42 -30.62
N ALA A 229 0.03 28.49 -30.36
CA ALA A 229 1.15 28.45 -29.42
C ALA A 229 0.70 28.09 -27.99
N GLU A 230 -0.43 28.64 -27.55
CA GLU A 230 -1.01 28.36 -26.22
C GLU A 230 -1.45 26.89 -26.10
N LEU A 231 -2.22 26.39 -27.08
CA LEU A 231 -2.68 25.00 -27.12
C LEU A 231 -1.52 24.01 -27.21
N LYS A 232 -0.43 24.37 -27.88
CA LYS A 232 0.78 23.55 -27.95
C LYS A 232 1.32 23.23 -26.56
N GLU A 233 1.44 24.24 -25.70
CA GLU A 233 1.91 24.07 -24.32
C GLU A 233 0.92 23.24 -23.49
N GLN A 234 -0.37 23.54 -23.61
CA GLN A 234 -1.41 22.87 -22.84
C GLN A 234 -1.54 21.37 -23.18
N TYR A 235 -1.56 21.02 -24.47
CA TYR A 235 -1.58 19.61 -24.89
C TYR A 235 -0.25 18.90 -24.66
N HIS A 236 0.87 19.62 -24.64
CA HIS A 236 2.17 19.06 -24.25
C HIS A 236 2.15 18.61 -22.78
N LEU A 237 1.65 19.44 -21.86
CA LEU A 237 1.49 19.07 -20.45
C LEU A 237 0.57 17.86 -20.26
N LEU A 238 -0.59 17.83 -20.93
CA LEU A 238 -1.48 16.66 -20.91
C LEU A 238 -0.78 15.39 -21.42
N ALA A 239 0.00 15.51 -22.50
CA ALA A 239 0.76 14.39 -23.05
C ALA A 239 1.90 13.92 -22.12
N LEU A 240 2.55 14.84 -21.39
CA LEU A 240 3.53 14.48 -20.37
C LEU A 240 2.88 13.71 -19.22
N ARG A 241 1.73 14.16 -18.71
CA ARG A 241 0.98 13.45 -17.66
C ARG A 241 0.59 12.03 -18.09
N ALA A 242 0.03 11.87 -19.29
CA ALA A 242 -0.30 10.56 -19.85
C ALA A 242 0.93 9.63 -19.94
N ARG A 243 2.05 10.15 -20.46
CA ARG A 243 3.32 9.40 -20.52
C ARG A 243 3.83 9.02 -19.13
N CYS A 244 3.75 9.94 -18.16
CA CYS A 244 4.14 9.73 -16.78
C CYS A 244 3.33 8.58 -16.16
N MET A 245 2.00 8.61 -16.30
CA MET A 245 1.09 7.56 -15.82
C MET A 245 1.35 6.22 -16.51
N GLY A 246 1.64 6.23 -17.80
CA GLY A 246 2.03 5.05 -18.57
C GLY A 246 3.44 4.50 -18.28
N GLY A 247 4.14 5.04 -17.27
CA GLY A 247 5.46 4.56 -16.87
C GLY A 247 6.59 4.95 -17.82
N ARG A 248 6.49 6.10 -18.50
CA ARG A 248 7.60 6.65 -19.30
C ARG A 248 8.41 7.63 -18.46
N LEU A 249 9.72 7.46 -18.47
CA LEU A 249 10.65 8.38 -17.83
C LEU A 249 10.72 9.71 -18.60
N LEU A 250 10.58 10.83 -17.88
CA LEU A 250 10.57 12.18 -18.42
C LEU A 250 11.86 12.95 -18.06
N TYR A 251 12.17 13.98 -18.85
CA TYR A 251 13.38 14.81 -18.72
C TYR A 251 13.11 16.30 -19.05
N ASP A 252 11.85 16.73 -19.04
CA ASP A 252 11.48 18.07 -19.49
C ASP A 252 11.48 19.05 -18.31
N LEU A 253 12.36 20.06 -18.38
CA LEU A 253 12.60 21.05 -17.32
C LEU A 253 12.41 22.49 -17.82
N GLN A 254 11.57 22.68 -18.85
CA GLN A 254 11.33 24.00 -19.45
C GLN A 254 10.65 24.99 -18.49
N ASN A 255 9.70 24.52 -17.66
CA ASN A 255 8.98 25.34 -16.68
C ASN A 255 8.66 24.54 -15.40
N GLU A 256 7.99 25.19 -14.43
CA GLU A 256 7.68 24.56 -13.14
C GLU A 256 6.72 23.35 -13.25
N ASP A 257 5.76 23.37 -14.18
CA ASP A 257 4.83 22.25 -14.38
C ASP A 257 5.49 21.06 -15.09
N THR A 258 6.36 21.29 -16.09
CA THR A 258 7.14 20.20 -16.71
C THR A 258 8.14 19.60 -15.72
N THR A 259 8.72 20.45 -14.86
CA THR A 259 9.61 20.01 -13.78
C THR A 259 8.87 19.09 -12.81
N TYR A 260 7.65 19.46 -12.41
CA TYR A 260 6.78 18.65 -11.58
C TYR A 260 6.48 17.27 -12.21
N GLU A 261 6.10 17.21 -13.50
CA GLU A 261 5.88 15.94 -14.20
C GLU A 261 7.15 15.08 -14.25
N THR A 262 8.32 15.71 -14.43
CA THR A 262 9.62 15.02 -14.40
C THR A 262 9.93 14.44 -13.02
N VAL A 263 9.60 15.16 -11.94
CA VAL A 263 9.74 14.66 -10.56
C VAL A 263 8.82 13.45 -10.33
N LEU A 264 7.54 13.55 -10.67
CA LEU A 264 6.57 12.45 -10.54
C LEU A 264 7.03 11.20 -11.31
N SER A 265 7.48 11.39 -12.54
CA SER A 265 7.97 10.30 -13.38
C SER A 265 9.16 9.57 -12.73
N ASN A 266 10.11 10.30 -12.14
CA ASN A 266 11.22 9.69 -11.41
C ASN A 266 10.78 8.99 -10.12
N LEU A 267 9.75 9.50 -9.41
CA LEU A 267 9.15 8.83 -8.25
C LEU A 267 8.53 7.49 -8.63
N PHE A 268 7.75 7.44 -9.73
CA PHE A 268 7.16 6.18 -10.22
C PHE A 268 8.20 5.15 -10.67
N HIS A 269 9.39 5.61 -11.05
CA HIS A 269 10.54 4.75 -11.35
C HIS A 269 11.44 4.49 -10.14
N LEU A 270 11.07 4.95 -8.94
CA LEU A 270 11.81 4.76 -7.70
C LEU A 270 13.25 5.33 -7.73
N TYR A 271 13.50 6.38 -8.52
CA TYR A 271 14.81 7.05 -8.61
C TYR A 271 14.95 8.18 -7.58
N PHE A 272 14.98 7.84 -6.29
CA PHE A 272 14.91 8.80 -5.19
C PHE A 272 16.09 9.80 -5.14
N SER A 273 17.31 9.37 -5.44
CA SER A 273 18.48 10.26 -5.55
C SER A 273 18.28 11.31 -6.65
N LYS A 274 17.69 10.94 -7.80
CA LYS A 274 17.38 11.89 -8.87
C LYS A 274 16.25 12.83 -8.47
N VAL A 275 15.20 12.30 -7.83
CA VAL A 275 14.09 13.10 -7.29
C VAL A 275 14.62 14.17 -6.34
N LYS A 276 15.52 13.81 -5.43
CA LYS A 276 16.14 14.77 -4.50
C LYS A 276 16.91 15.86 -5.23
N ILE A 277 17.75 15.51 -6.21
CA ILE A 277 18.50 16.49 -7.03
C ILE A 277 17.55 17.44 -7.76
N LEU A 278 16.49 16.90 -8.38
CA LEU A 278 15.49 17.70 -9.09
C LEU A 278 14.75 18.64 -8.13
N MET A 279 14.39 18.15 -6.95
CA MET A 279 13.71 18.95 -5.95
C MET A 279 14.61 20.02 -5.34
N ASP A 280 15.87 19.73 -5.03
CA ASP A 280 16.81 20.72 -4.48
C ASP A 280 17.10 21.84 -5.51
N GLY A 281 17.04 21.53 -6.81
CA GLY A 281 17.15 22.51 -7.89
C GLY A 281 15.83 23.22 -8.27
N TRP A 282 14.68 22.76 -7.77
CA TRP A 282 13.37 23.30 -8.11
C TRP A 282 12.95 24.39 -7.12
N ASN A 283 12.84 25.63 -7.61
CA ASN A 283 12.32 26.77 -6.84
C ASN A 283 10.94 27.19 -7.40
N PRO A 284 9.84 26.55 -6.96
CA PRO A 284 8.51 26.84 -7.49
C PRO A 284 8.07 28.27 -7.16
N GLU A 285 7.46 28.95 -8.12
CA GLU A 285 6.99 30.33 -7.94
C GLU A 285 5.54 30.34 -7.47
N SER A 286 4.68 29.53 -8.10
CA SER A 286 3.25 29.51 -7.80
C SER A 286 2.95 28.80 -6.47
N GLY A 287 1.92 29.27 -5.75
CA GLY A 287 1.46 28.65 -4.51
C GLY A 287 1.10 27.16 -4.66
N LEU A 288 0.54 26.77 -5.81
CA LEU A 288 0.22 25.37 -6.09
C LEU A 288 1.48 24.51 -6.24
N ASN A 289 2.48 24.97 -7.00
CA ASN A 289 3.72 24.21 -7.16
C ASN A 289 4.57 24.22 -5.87
N LYS A 290 4.48 25.26 -5.04
CA LYS A 290 4.98 25.25 -3.65
C LYS A 290 4.28 24.19 -2.79
N MET A 291 2.96 24.07 -2.91
CA MET A 291 2.20 23.03 -2.21
C MET A 291 2.65 21.63 -2.66
N ARG A 292 2.67 21.35 -3.96
CA ARG A 292 3.16 20.09 -4.56
C ARG A 292 4.58 19.78 -4.10
N TYR A 293 5.47 20.77 -4.10
CA TYR A 293 6.85 20.64 -3.63
C TYR A 293 6.91 20.11 -2.19
N HIS A 294 6.19 20.73 -1.25
CA HIS A 294 6.20 20.28 0.15
C HIS A 294 5.56 18.90 0.34
N LEU A 295 4.50 18.57 -0.42
CA LEU A 295 3.86 17.25 -0.37
C LEU A 295 4.76 16.14 -0.93
N LEU A 296 5.46 16.38 -2.03
CA LEU A 296 6.42 15.41 -2.56
C LEU A 296 7.66 15.28 -1.65
N ARG A 297 8.11 16.38 -1.06
CA ARG A 297 9.25 16.37 -0.11
C ARG A 297 8.97 15.54 1.13
N SER A 298 7.72 15.52 1.58
CA SER A 298 7.32 14.75 2.76
C SER A 298 7.37 13.23 2.52
N VAL A 299 7.29 12.78 1.26
CA VAL A 299 7.52 11.36 0.88
C VAL A 299 8.97 10.96 1.09
N LEU A 300 9.92 11.88 0.87
CA LEU A 300 11.36 11.62 1.02
C LEU A 300 11.82 11.53 2.48
N GLY A 301 10.91 11.67 3.46
CA GLY A 301 11.23 11.61 4.89
C GLY A 301 12.03 12.82 5.39
N SER A 302 12.12 13.90 4.61
CA SER A 302 12.67 15.17 5.08
C SER A 302 11.74 15.77 6.15
N GLU A 303 12.30 16.33 7.22
CA GLU A 303 11.49 17.09 8.19
C GLU A 303 10.75 18.21 7.47
N THR A 304 9.42 18.17 7.57
CA THR A 304 8.56 19.19 7.02
C THR A 304 8.77 20.49 7.80
N ASP A 305 9.22 21.56 7.14
CA ASP A 305 9.30 22.89 7.75
C ASP A 305 7.88 23.42 8.03
N ALA A 306 7.44 23.25 9.29
CA ALA A 306 6.12 23.64 9.74
C ALA A 306 5.87 25.15 9.62
N ASP A 307 6.91 25.98 9.70
CA ASP A 307 6.82 27.44 9.56
C ASP A 307 6.73 27.84 8.09
N ALA A 308 7.44 27.15 7.19
CA ALA A 308 7.25 27.31 5.76
C ALA A 308 5.82 26.94 5.34
N ILE A 309 5.28 25.83 5.85
CA ILE A 309 3.88 25.46 5.58
C ILE A 309 2.91 26.51 6.13
N THR A 310 3.11 26.97 7.37
CA THR A 310 2.26 28.01 7.97
C THR A 310 2.23 29.28 7.11
N ARG A 311 3.40 29.71 6.61
CA ARG A 311 3.52 30.86 5.72
C ARG A 311 2.89 30.62 4.35
N LEU A 312 2.94 29.39 3.84
CA LEU A 312 2.33 29.02 2.56
C LEU A 312 0.79 29.05 2.63
N ILE A 313 0.18 28.66 3.76
CA ILE A 313 -1.29 28.65 3.97
C ILE A 313 -1.80 30.09 4.24
N SER A 314 -1.57 30.95 3.27
CA SER A 314 -2.10 32.31 3.18
C SER A 314 -2.68 32.55 1.80
N ARG A 315 -3.80 33.28 1.74
CA ARG A 315 -4.56 33.48 0.49
C ARG A 315 -3.70 34.17 -0.57
N GLU A 316 -2.84 35.11 -0.19
CA GLU A 316 -1.99 35.87 -1.12
C GLU A 316 -0.99 35.00 -1.92
N ASN A 317 -0.66 33.80 -1.45
CA ASN A 317 0.28 32.91 -2.15
C ASN A 317 -0.34 32.18 -3.36
N PHE A 318 -1.67 32.17 -3.47
CA PHE A 318 -2.38 31.39 -4.48
C PHE A 318 -3.01 32.30 -5.52
N LYS A 319 -2.89 31.91 -6.80
CA LYS A 319 -3.51 32.64 -7.90
C LYS A 319 -5.04 32.59 -7.83
N CYS A 320 -5.60 31.43 -7.49
CA CYS A 320 -7.04 31.23 -7.39
C CYS A 320 -7.46 30.70 -6.01
N LEU A 321 -8.70 31.03 -5.60
CA LEU A 321 -9.27 30.63 -4.32
C LEU A 321 -9.42 29.11 -4.15
N GLN A 322 -9.60 28.37 -5.25
CA GLN A 322 -9.75 26.91 -5.22
C GLN A 322 -8.41 26.22 -4.90
N ASP A 323 -7.29 26.71 -5.45
CA ASP A 323 -5.95 26.22 -5.08
C ASP A 323 -5.64 26.52 -3.61
N TYR A 324 -6.03 27.70 -3.10
CA TYR A 324 -5.93 28.02 -1.67
C TYR A 324 -6.79 27.07 -0.81
N ARG A 325 -8.00 26.71 -1.29
CA ARG A 325 -8.85 25.75 -0.60
C ARG A 325 -8.21 24.36 -0.54
N PHE A 326 -7.60 23.90 -1.63
CA PHE A 326 -6.88 22.63 -1.64
C PHE A 326 -5.69 22.65 -0.68
N ALA A 327 -4.94 23.74 -0.67
CA ALA A 327 -3.82 23.91 0.25
C ALA A 327 -4.23 23.90 1.73
N ILE A 328 -5.32 24.58 2.10
CA ILE A 328 -5.80 24.60 3.49
C ILE A 328 -6.39 23.25 3.93
N ASP A 329 -6.92 22.45 3.01
CA ASP A 329 -7.44 21.11 3.29
C ASP A 329 -6.31 20.06 3.42
N ILE A 330 -5.18 20.22 2.72
CA ILE A 330 -4.16 19.16 2.59
C ILE A 330 -2.88 19.46 3.40
N LEU A 331 -2.29 20.66 3.25
CA LEU A 331 -0.99 20.98 3.85
C LEU A 331 -0.94 20.83 5.38
N PRO A 332 -2.01 21.10 6.15
CA PRO A 332 -1.99 20.88 7.60
C PRO A 332 -1.72 19.42 7.98
N LEU A 333 -2.13 18.45 7.13
CA LEU A 333 -1.96 17.03 7.40
C LEU A 333 -0.48 16.60 7.43
N ILE A 334 0.36 17.24 6.62
CA ILE A 334 1.81 16.98 6.57
C ILE A 334 2.63 17.91 7.48
N ARG A 335 2.04 19.02 7.96
CA ARG A 335 2.64 19.93 8.95
C ARG A 335 2.79 19.27 10.32
N GLY A 336 1.91 18.32 10.66
CA GLY A 336 1.84 17.70 11.99
C GLY A 336 0.78 18.32 12.89
N ARG A 337 0.62 17.77 14.10
CA ARG A 337 -0.41 18.22 15.05
C ARG A 337 0.01 19.52 15.74
N VAL A 338 -0.92 20.46 15.84
CA VAL A 338 -0.73 21.76 16.48
C VAL A 338 -1.61 21.83 17.74
N GLN A 339 -1.12 22.52 18.78
CA GLN A 339 -1.88 22.74 19.99
C GLN A 339 -2.93 23.84 19.75
N GLY A 340 -4.21 23.47 19.85
CA GLY A 340 -5.33 24.41 19.71
C GLY A 340 -5.49 25.30 20.95
N LYS A 341 -6.30 26.36 20.82
CA LYS A 341 -6.60 27.33 21.90
C LYS A 341 -7.17 26.68 23.17
N ASN A 342 -7.79 25.51 23.04
CA ASN A 342 -8.40 24.76 24.13
C ASN A 342 -7.47 23.67 24.71
N GLY A 343 -6.18 23.66 24.31
CA GLY A 343 -5.19 22.66 24.73
C GLY A 343 -5.20 21.34 23.94
N ASN A 344 -6.25 21.08 23.14
CA ASN A 344 -6.35 19.88 22.31
C ASN A 344 -5.38 19.92 21.11
N MET A 345 -4.75 18.79 20.80
CA MET A 345 -3.91 18.63 19.61
C MET A 345 -4.78 18.36 18.37
N SER A 346 -4.66 19.20 17.34
CA SER A 346 -5.38 19.06 16.06
C SER A 346 -4.48 19.50 14.90
N PHE A 347 -4.66 18.92 13.72
CA PHE A 347 -4.00 19.42 12.49
C PHE A 347 -4.51 20.81 12.08
N TYR A 348 -5.75 21.18 12.46
CA TYR A 348 -6.45 22.38 11.99
C TYR A 348 -6.74 23.42 13.09
N GLY A 349 -6.23 23.22 14.31
CA GLY A 349 -6.69 23.97 15.49
C GLY A 349 -6.57 25.50 15.38
N ASP A 350 -5.54 25.98 14.68
CA ASP A 350 -5.28 27.40 14.39
C ASP A 350 -5.95 27.90 13.09
N LEU A 351 -6.33 26.98 12.19
CA LEU A 351 -6.93 27.28 10.88
C LEU A 351 -8.46 27.22 10.86
N GLN A 352 -9.09 26.64 11.89
CA GLN A 352 -10.54 26.41 11.93
C GLN A 352 -11.36 27.66 11.58
N GLY A 353 -11.05 28.82 12.17
CA GLY A 353 -11.75 30.07 11.88
C GLY A 353 -11.57 30.54 10.42
N LYS A 354 -10.40 30.29 9.81
CA LYS A 354 -10.15 30.58 8.39
C LYS A 354 -10.96 29.64 7.49
N ILE A 355 -11.01 28.35 7.82
CA ILE A 355 -11.79 27.34 7.09
C ILE A 355 -13.28 27.68 7.14
N GLU A 356 -13.82 27.97 8.33
CA GLU A 356 -15.23 28.34 8.51
C GLU A 356 -15.60 29.63 7.77
N ALA A 357 -14.71 30.63 7.80
CA ALA A 357 -14.91 31.87 7.03
C ALA A 357 -14.92 31.59 5.52
N LEU A 358 -13.97 30.77 5.03
CA LEU A 358 -13.88 30.40 3.62
C LEU A 358 -15.15 29.68 3.16
N GLU A 359 -15.66 28.74 3.95
CA GLU A 359 -16.89 27.99 3.67
C GLU A 359 -18.14 28.86 3.68
N ARG A 360 -18.26 29.74 4.68
CA ARG A 360 -19.41 30.64 4.82
C ARG A 360 -19.54 31.58 3.63
N HIS A 361 -18.42 32.11 3.13
CA HIS A 361 -18.42 33.08 2.05
C HIS A 361 -18.35 32.44 0.65
N ASN A 362 -17.88 31.19 0.53
CA ASN A 362 -17.66 30.50 -0.74
C ASN A 362 -18.12 29.03 -0.68
N PRO A 363 -19.43 28.77 -0.51
CA PRO A 363 -19.95 27.41 -0.30
C PRO A 363 -19.81 26.48 -1.50
N ARG A 364 -19.56 27.01 -2.70
CA ARG A 364 -19.40 26.24 -3.95
C ARG A 364 -17.97 25.75 -4.21
N LEU A 365 -17.00 26.12 -3.37
CA LEU A 365 -15.63 25.63 -3.54
C LEU A 365 -15.57 24.12 -3.27
N ILE A 366 -14.85 23.42 -4.13
CA ILE A 366 -14.68 21.97 -4.03
C ILE A 366 -13.82 21.64 -2.81
N LYS A 367 -14.30 20.71 -1.99
CA LYS A 367 -13.54 20.07 -0.91
C LYS A 367 -12.99 18.75 -1.44
N VAL A 368 -11.67 18.59 -1.43
CA VAL A 368 -11.00 17.42 -2.03
C VAL A 368 -11.46 16.12 -1.37
N GLY A 369 -11.55 16.11 -0.03
CA GLY A 369 -12.02 14.94 0.71
C GLY A 369 -13.44 14.51 0.33
N THR A 370 -14.38 15.46 0.30
CA THR A 370 -15.78 15.19 -0.10
C THR A 370 -15.88 14.72 -1.55
N LEU A 371 -15.10 15.32 -2.47
CA LEU A 371 -15.09 14.90 -3.87
C LEU A 371 -14.61 13.45 -4.01
N ILE A 372 -13.51 13.09 -3.35
CA ILE A 372 -12.97 11.72 -3.37
C ILE A 372 -13.99 10.74 -2.77
N GLU A 373 -14.61 11.08 -1.65
CA GLU A 373 -15.62 10.23 -1.02
C GLU A 373 -16.81 9.98 -1.94
N ASN A 374 -17.30 11.01 -2.63
CA ASN A 374 -18.40 10.88 -3.58
C ASN A 374 -18.05 9.93 -4.74
N LEU A 375 -16.87 10.11 -5.38
CA LEU A 375 -16.40 9.25 -6.47
C LEU A 375 -16.26 7.78 -6.04
N LEU A 376 -15.71 7.54 -4.85
CA LEU A 376 -15.50 6.18 -4.34
C LEU A 376 -16.79 5.52 -3.86
N ASN A 377 -17.77 6.28 -3.36
CA ASN A 377 -19.07 5.73 -2.95
C ASN A 377 -19.90 5.26 -4.14
N GLU A 378 -19.86 5.97 -5.27
CA GLU A 378 -20.50 5.54 -6.52
C GLU A 378 -19.88 4.27 -7.11
N SER A 379 -18.61 3.99 -6.77
CA SER A 379 -17.88 2.80 -7.23
C SER A 379 -18.33 1.51 -6.53
N ARG A 380 -19.17 1.57 -5.48
CA ARG A 380 -19.58 0.39 -4.68
C ARG A 380 -20.69 -0.45 -5.34
N THR A 381 -21.28 0.02 -6.44
CA THR A 381 -22.43 -0.62 -7.08
C THR A 381 -22.18 -0.91 -8.56
N TYR A 382 -21.38 -1.94 -8.88
CA TYR A 382 -21.62 -2.83 -10.02
C TYR A 382 -20.58 -3.95 -10.09
N THR A 383 -21.03 -5.18 -10.39
CA THR A 383 -20.19 -6.28 -10.87
C THR A 383 -20.85 -6.84 -12.13
N SER A 384 -20.21 -6.67 -13.28
CA SER A 384 -20.33 -7.67 -14.35
C SER A 384 -19.08 -7.65 -15.22
N GLY A 385 -18.52 -8.83 -15.44
CA GLY A 385 -17.38 -9.07 -16.31
C GLY A 385 -17.83 -9.33 -17.74
N GLN A 386 -17.03 -8.91 -18.71
CA GLN A 386 -17.13 -9.26 -20.13
C GLN A 386 -15.72 -9.40 -20.77
N PRO A 387 -15.60 -10.16 -21.88
CA PRO A 387 -14.40 -10.95 -22.22
C PRO A 387 -13.32 -10.18 -22.99
N TYR A 388 -12.11 -10.76 -23.00
CA TYR A 388 -10.89 -10.19 -23.56
C TYR A 388 -10.77 -10.29 -25.10
N GLY A 389 -10.36 -9.18 -25.72
CA GLY A 389 -9.86 -9.13 -27.10
C GLY A 389 -9.33 -7.73 -27.44
N ASN A 390 -8.16 -7.66 -28.08
CA ASN A 390 -7.41 -6.46 -28.49
C ASN A 390 -8.27 -5.21 -28.71
N LEU A 391 -8.25 -4.28 -27.75
CA LEU A 391 -8.86 -2.97 -27.89
C LEU A 391 -7.74 -1.93 -27.95
N ARG A 392 -7.70 -1.17 -29.05
CA ARG A 392 -7.23 0.21 -28.96
C ARG A 392 -8.09 0.84 -27.86
N HIS A 393 -7.46 1.27 -26.77
CA HIS A 393 -8.16 1.79 -25.60
C HIS A 393 -8.74 3.16 -25.94
N THR A 394 -9.89 3.18 -26.59
CA THR A 394 -10.81 4.32 -26.56
C THR A 394 -11.70 4.11 -25.35
N VAL A 395 -11.74 5.07 -24.42
CA VAL A 395 -12.76 5.06 -23.36
C VAL A 395 -14.10 5.29 -24.04
N CYS A 396 -14.94 4.26 -24.15
CA CYS A 396 -16.33 4.43 -24.56
C CYS A 396 -17.11 4.96 -23.36
N PHE A 397 -17.52 6.23 -23.41
CA PHE A 397 -18.30 6.89 -22.35
C PHE A 397 -19.74 6.36 -22.23
N ASP A 398 -20.14 5.44 -23.11
CA ASP A 398 -21.51 4.98 -23.30
C ASP A 398 -21.75 3.57 -22.71
N SER A 399 -20.69 2.79 -22.46
CA SER A 399 -20.73 1.42 -21.91
C SER A 399 -19.68 1.25 -20.80
N TYR A 400 -20.05 1.57 -19.57
CA TYR A 400 -19.13 2.10 -18.56
C TYR A 400 -18.73 1.10 -17.46
N ASP A 401 -17.44 1.07 -17.09
CA ASP A 401 -16.97 0.60 -15.77
C ASP A 401 -16.80 1.82 -14.85
N VAL A 402 -17.86 2.15 -14.10
CA VAL A 402 -17.92 3.35 -13.25
C VAL A 402 -16.83 3.32 -12.18
N ALA A 403 -16.61 2.15 -11.59
CA ALA A 403 -15.61 1.99 -10.54
C ALA A 403 -14.20 2.29 -11.06
N LYS A 404 -13.88 1.80 -12.25
CA LYS A 404 -12.59 2.05 -12.89
C LYS A 404 -12.39 3.52 -13.26
N MET A 405 -13.39 4.17 -13.88
CA MET A 405 -13.26 5.57 -14.23
C MET A 405 -13.14 6.47 -12.99
N ASN A 406 -13.96 6.24 -11.98
CA ASN A 406 -13.88 7.01 -10.73
C ASN A 406 -12.54 6.78 -10.02
N SER A 407 -12.01 5.55 -10.04
CA SER A 407 -10.66 5.27 -9.55
C SER A 407 -9.60 6.07 -10.33
N LEU A 408 -9.71 6.13 -11.66
CA LEU A 408 -8.79 6.89 -12.52
C LEU A 408 -8.83 8.38 -12.21
N LYS A 409 -10.02 8.95 -12.03
CA LYS A 409 -10.22 10.35 -11.62
C LYS A 409 -9.57 10.64 -10.28
N VAL A 410 -9.75 9.76 -9.29
CA VAL A 410 -9.13 9.93 -7.96
C VAL A 410 -7.60 9.89 -8.07
N LEU A 411 -7.03 8.94 -8.83
CA LEU A 411 -5.60 8.92 -9.10
C LEU A 411 -5.14 10.22 -9.76
N HIS A 412 -5.85 10.70 -10.78
CA HIS A 412 -5.50 11.96 -11.47
C HIS A 412 -5.58 13.17 -10.53
N ILE A 413 -6.57 13.24 -9.62
CA ILE A 413 -6.66 14.29 -8.60
C ILE A 413 -5.42 14.27 -7.70
N PHE A 414 -4.95 13.09 -7.29
CA PHE A 414 -3.72 12.95 -6.50
C PHE A 414 -2.51 13.49 -7.26
N LEU A 415 -2.41 13.17 -8.56
CA LEU A 415 -1.35 13.66 -9.42
C LEU A 415 -1.48 15.15 -9.73
N GLU A 416 -2.68 15.70 -9.80
CA GLU A 416 -2.87 17.12 -10.05
C GLU A 416 -2.52 17.95 -8.82
N LEU A 417 -2.77 17.45 -7.61
CA LEU A 417 -2.48 18.17 -6.37
C LEU A 417 -1.11 17.81 -5.78
N GLY A 418 -0.45 16.75 -6.26
CA GLY A 418 0.81 16.24 -5.71
C GLY A 418 0.64 15.55 -4.37
N VAL A 419 -0.53 14.96 -4.13
CA VAL A 419 -0.88 14.33 -2.85
C VAL A 419 -0.34 12.90 -2.81
N PRO A 420 0.54 12.55 -1.86
CA PRO A 420 0.92 11.16 -1.64
C PRO A 420 -0.21 10.38 -0.95
N SER A 421 -0.24 9.06 -1.08
CA SER A 421 -1.19 8.20 -0.34
C SER A 421 -0.85 8.14 1.15
N VAL A 422 0.45 8.18 1.47
CA VAL A 422 0.98 8.20 2.83
C VAL A 422 2.16 9.18 2.89
N SER A 423 2.24 9.95 3.97
CA SER A 423 3.35 10.86 4.26
C SER A 423 3.83 10.62 5.69
N GLY A 424 5.05 10.08 5.85
CA GLY A 424 5.54 9.63 7.15
C GLY A 424 4.58 8.60 7.77
N ASN A 425 4.02 8.91 8.94
CA ASN A 425 3.02 8.07 9.63
C ASN A 425 1.56 8.50 9.37
N VAL A 426 1.34 9.48 8.49
CA VAL A 426 0.00 10.02 8.19
C VAL A 426 -0.53 9.39 6.92
N HIS A 427 -1.68 8.72 7.03
CA HIS A 427 -2.44 8.21 5.89
C HIS A 427 -3.31 9.32 5.33
N LEU A 428 -2.96 9.81 4.14
CA LEU A 428 -3.76 10.77 3.38
C LEU A 428 -4.87 10.07 2.57
N MET A 429 -4.68 8.78 2.29
CA MET A 429 -5.69 7.87 1.77
C MET A 429 -5.75 6.63 2.66
N GLU A 430 -6.97 6.24 3.07
CA GLU A 430 -7.20 4.99 3.79
C GLU A 430 -6.78 3.80 2.91
N LYS A 431 -6.13 2.82 3.53
CA LYS A 431 -5.56 1.65 2.83
C LYS A 431 -6.62 0.87 2.06
N GLU A 432 -7.80 0.69 2.64
CA GLU A 432 -8.93 -0.03 2.04
C GLU A 432 -9.47 0.70 0.80
N LYS A 433 -9.54 2.03 0.85
CA LYS A 433 -9.94 2.87 -0.29
C LYS A 433 -8.87 2.83 -1.40
N TRP A 434 -7.59 2.91 -1.03
CA TRP A 434 -6.48 2.79 -1.98
C TRP A 434 -6.43 1.41 -2.64
N GLN A 435 -6.67 0.32 -1.89
CA GLN A 435 -6.72 -1.03 -2.45
C GLN A 435 -7.76 -1.13 -3.57
N MET A 436 -8.97 -0.60 -3.36
CA MET A 436 -10.01 -0.57 -4.38
C MET A 436 -9.56 0.17 -5.65
N ILE A 437 -8.92 1.34 -5.49
CA ILE A 437 -8.38 2.12 -6.61
C ILE A 437 -7.29 1.32 -7.35
N CYS A 438 -6.37 0.71 -6.60
CA CYS A 438 -5.27 -0.08 -7.15
C CYS A 438 -5.78 -1.28 -7.95
N GLU A 439 -6.73 -2.05 -7.42
CA GLU A 439 -7.32 -3.22 -8.10
C GLU A 439 -7.98 -2.87 -9.44
N ASN A 440 -8.52 -1.65 -9.58
CA ASN A 440 -9.16 -1.19 -10.81
C ASN A 440 -8.16 -0.69 -11.88
N LEU A 441 -6.97 -0.27 -11.47
CA LEU A 441 -6.05 0.49 -12.33
C LEU A 441 -4.69 -0.17 -12.58
N TYR A 442 -4.26 -1.11 -11.74
CA TYR A 442 -2.87 -1.60 -11.74
C TYR A 442 -2.43 -2.24 -13.07
N GLU A 443 -3.35 -2.80 -13.84
CA GLU A 443 -3.04 -3.37 -15.15
C GLU A 443 -2.74 -2.31 -16.23
N GLU A 444 -3.34 -1.12 -16.12
CA GLU A 444 -3.19 -0.02 -17.08
C GLU A 444 -2.11 0.97 -16.64
N TYR A 445 -2.05 1.25 -15.34
CA TYR A 445 -1.13 2.20 -14.74
C TYR A 445 -0.27 1.54 -13.64
N PRO A 446 0.55 0.51 -13.98
CA PRO A 446 1.28 -0.28 -12.98
C PRO A 446 2.32 0.54 -12.21
N TYR A 447 2.94 1.55 -12.82
CA TYR A 447 4.01 2.31 -12.15
C TYR A 447 3.46 3.23 -11.05
N PRO A 448 2.46 4.10 -11.31
CA PRO A 448 1.81 4.85 -10.23
C PRO A 448 1.20 3.95 -9.16
N CYS A 449 0.46 2.91 -9.56
CA CYS A 449 -0.21 2.02 -8.62
C CYS A 449 0.79 1.31 -7.70
N LEU A 450 1.93 0.83 -8.23
CA LEU A 450 2.99 0.24 -7.43
C LEU A 450 3.60 1.28 -6.49
N PHE A 451 4.00 2.44 -7.00
CA PHE A 451 4.63 3.50 -6.19
C PHE A 451 3.76 3.90 -4.99
N PHE A 452 2.51 4.27 -5.21
CA PHE A 452 1.60 4.67 -4.13
C PHE A 452 1.28 3.53 -3.17
N SER A 453 1.30 2.27 -3.62
CA SER A 453 1.15 1.10 -2.75
C SER A 453 2.39 0.89 -1.87
N LEU A 454 3.59 1.11 -2.41
CA LEU A 454 4.85 1.00 -1.67
C LEU A 454 4.99 2.06 -0.56
N LEU A 455 4.17 3.12 -0.55
CA LEU A 455 4.10 4.06 0.56
C LEU A 455 3.44 3.45 1.82
N TYR A 456 2.85 2.25 1.75
CA TYR A 456 2.23 1.54 2.88
C TYR A 456 3.16 0.45 3.48
N GLY A 457 4.45 0.71 3.64
CA GLY A 457 5.45 -0.25 4.14
C GLY A 457 5.18 -0.92 5.49
N ASN A 458 4.25 -0.39 6.29
CA ASN A 458 3.80 -0.99 7.55
C ASN A 458 2.60 -1.96 7.37
N SER A 459 2.10 -2.17 6.15
CA SER A 459 0.89 -2.96 5.86
C SER A 459 1.20 -4.23 5.06
N ARG A 460 1.77 -5.23 5.74
CA ARG A 460 2.24 -6.48 5.12
C ARG A 460 1.21 -7.19 4.25
N ASP A 461 0.03 -7.50 4.78
CA ASP A 461 -0.96 -8.31 4.06
C ASP A 461 -1.51 -7.58 2.83
N PHE A 462 -1.68 -6.25 2.93
CA PHE A 462 -2.04 -5.40 1.80
C PHE A 462 -0.96 -5.43 0.71
N LEU A 463 0.31 -5.28 1.07
CA LEU A 463 1.41 -5.30 0.12
C LEU A 463 1.59 -6.68 -0.54
N LEU A 464 1.40 -7.77 0.21
CA LEU A 464 1.40 -9.12 -0.36
C LEU A 464 0.28 -9.31 -1.37
N LYS A 465 -0.91 -8.82 -1.06
CA LYS A 465 -2.05 -8.84 -1.99
C LYS A 465 -1.74 -8.05 -3.27
N VAL A 466 -1.22 -6.83 -3.16
CA VAL A 466 -0.80 -6.03 -4.32
C VAL A 466 0.27 -6.77 -5.13
N ALA A 467 1.29 -7.34 -4.48
CA ALA A 467 2.33 -8.09 -5.18
C ALA A 467 1.77 -9.31 -5.94
N GLN A 468 0.83 -10.03 -5.33
CA GLN A 468 0.12 -11.15 -5.95
C GLN A 468 -0.69 -10.70 -7.17
N ASP A 469 -1.45 -9.61 -7.06
CA ASP A 469 -2.22 -9.08 -8.19
C ASP A 469 -1.33 -8.79 -9.40
N TYR A 470 -0.12 -8.25 -9.17
CA TYR A 470 0.84 -8.00 -10.25
C TYR A 470 1.36 -9.30 -10.89
N ILE A 471 1.84 -10.27 -10.09
CA ILE A 471 2.42 -11.50 -10.66
C ILE A 471 1.38 -12.40 -11.33
N TYR A 472 0.10 -12.28 -10.93
CA TYR A 472 -1.00 -13.03 -11.53
C TYR A 472 -1.68 -12.29 -12.69
N SER A 473 -1.37 -11.03 -12.98
CA SER A 473 -1.88 -10.39 -14.19
C SER A 473 -1.06 -10.80 -15.42
N PHE A 474 -1.72 -11.43 -16.40
CA PHE A 474 -1.09 -11.76 -17.69
C PHE A 474 -0.66 -10.51 -18.47
N LYS A 475 -1.33 -9.36 -18.27
CA LYS A 475 -1.01 -8.10 -18.96
C LYS A 475 0.29 -7.48 -18.47
N LEU A 476 0.69 -7.77 -17.25
CA LEU A 476 1.87 -7.19 -16.61
C LEU A 476 3.12 -8.07 -16.71
N TYR A 477 3.01 -9.30 -17.25
CA TYR A 477 4.09 -10.28 -17.28
C TYR A 477 5.39 -9.73 -17.90
N VAL A 478 5.27 -8.93 -18.97
CA VAL A 478 6.43 -8.32 -19.67
C VAL A 478 7.09 -7.22 -18.84
N GLN A 479 6.32 -6.54 -17.98
CA GLN A 479 6.75 -5.44 -17.15
C GLN A 479 7.35 -5.91 -15.81
N LEU A 480 6.98 -7.09 -15.30
CA LEU A 480 7.46 -7.61 -14.00
C LEU A 480 9.00 -7.55 -13.83
N PRO A 481 9.83 -7.92 -14.82
CA PRO A 481 11.28 -7.85 -14.68
C PRO A 481 11.80 -6.42 -14.51
N GLU A 482 11.20 -5.43 -15.18
CA GLU A 482 11.58 -4.02 -14.99
C GLU A 482 11.17 -3.53 -13.60
N LEU A 483 9.92 -3.78 -13.17
CA LEU A 483 9.43 -3.37 -11.86
C LEU A 483 10.28 -3.95 -10.72
N LEU A 484 10.67 -5.23 -10.81
CA LEU A 484 11.59 -5.84 -9.85
C LEU A 484 12.96 -5.17 -9.85
N ARG A 485 13.53 -4.86 -11.02
CA ARG A 485 14.82 -4.15 -11.12
C ARG A 485 14.76 -2.75 -10.51
N LEU A 486 13.67 -2.02 -10.69
CA LEU A 486 13.46 -0.71 -10.06
C LEU A 486 13.43 -0.82 -8.53
N MET A 487 12.68 -1.79 -7.99
CA MET A 487 12.64 -2.05 -6.55
C MET A 487 14.01 -2.41 -5.96
N LEU A 488 14.77 -3.29 -6.63
CA LEU A 488 16.11 -3.67 -6.16
C LEU A 488 17.12 -2.53 -6.25
N ARG A 489 17.03 -1.66 -7.26
CA ARG A 489 17.84 -0.44 -7.34
C ARG A 489 17.48 0.56 -6.26
N ALA A 490 16.19 0.70 -5.94
CA ALA A 490 15.73 1.58 -4.88
C ALA A 490 16.29 1.18 -3.50
N LEU A 491 16.43 -0.12 -3.22
CA LEU A 491 17.10 -0.58 -1.99
C LEU A 491 18.58 -0.17 -1.89
N GLN A 492 19.24 0.10 -3.02
CA GLN A 492 20.62 0.59 -3.05
C GLN A 492 20.72 2.12 -2.99
N ASP A 493 19.59 2.81 -3.17
CA ASP A 493 19.51 4.26 -3.16
C ASP A 493 19.42 4.75 -1.71
N LYS A 494 20.42 5.53 -1.28
CA LYS A 494 20.49 6.09 0.07
C LYS A 494 19.37 7.07 0.38
N GLU A 495 18.76 7.65 -0.66
CA GLU A 495 17.64 8.58 -0.54
C GLU A 495 16.28 7.87 -0.60
N CYS A 496 16.26 6.53 -0.73
CA CYS A 496 15.02 5.76 -0.68
C CYS A 496 14.39 5.84 0.72
N PRO A 497 13.11 6.24 0.85
CA PRO A 497 12.44 6.33 2.14
C PRO A 497 12.39 4.97 2.84
N ALA A 498 12.62 4.94 4.15
CA ALA A 498 12.60 3.70 4.95
C ALA A 498 11.27 2.94 4.81
N ASN A 499 10.15 3.66 4.71
CA ASN A 499 8.83 3.07 4.51
C ASN A 499 8.72 2.35 3.14
N VAL A 500 9.30 2.92 2.09
CA VAL A 500 9.37 2.29 0.77
C VAL A 500 10.30 1.08 0.79
N CYS A 501 11.45 1.16 1.47
CA CYS A 501 12.34 0.00 1.65
C CYS A 501 11.62 -1.16 2.34
N ASN A 502 10.88 -0.88 3.42
CA ASN A 502 10.08 -1.87 4.13
C ASN A 502 9.04 -2.53 3.21
N ALA A 503 8.37 -1.73 2.37
CA ALA A 503 7.43 -2.26 1.40
C ALA A 503 8.11 -3.16 0.35
N ILE A 504 9.28 -2.76 -0.15
CA ILE A 504 10.05 -3.54 -1.12
C ILE A 504 10.50 -4.88 -0.51
N TYR A 505 10.88 -4.93 0.77
CA TYR A 505 11.20 -6.19 1.45
C TYR A 505 10.05 -7.21 1.45
N ILE A 506 8.81 -6.74 1.34
CA ILE A 506 7.59 -7.57 1.29
C ILE A 506 7.24 -7.93 -0.17
N VAL A 507 7.32 -6.95 -1.09
CA VAL A 507 6.85 -7.10 -2.48
C VAL A 507 7.87 -7.80 -3.38
N ALA A 508 9.16 -7.41 -3.31
CA ALA A 508 10.18 -7.96 -4.20
C ALA A 508 10.38 -9.50 -4.09
N PRO A 509 10.30 -10.15 -2.91
CA PRO A 509 10.40 -11.60 -2.81
C PRO A 509 9.29 -12.33 -3.58
N VAL A 510 8.09 -11.73 -3.70
CA VAL A 510 6.98 -12.30 -4.49
C VAL A 510 7.32 -12.20 -5.98
N PHE A 511 7.85 -11.05 -6.44
CA PHE A 511 8.29 -10.87 -7.83
C PHE A 511 9.46 -11.78 -8.20
N MET A 512 10.44 -11.99 -7.30
CA MET A 512 11.57 -12.91 -7.52
C MET A 512 11.14 -14.35 -7.80
N LYS A 513 9.96 -14.75 -7.31
CA LYS A 513 9.42 -16.09 -7.57
C LYS A 513 8.85 -16.22 -8.98
N ALA A 514 8.31 -15.14 -9.53
CA ALA A 514 7.70 -15.08 -10.86
C ALA A 514 8.69 -14.70 -11.98
N VAL A 515 9.72 -13.92 -11.66
CA VAL A 515 10.69 -13.40 -12.64
C VAL A 515 11.93 -14.29 -12.71
N ALA A 516 12.38 -14.61 -13.92
CA ALA A 516 13.58 -15.41 -14.15
C ALA A 516 14.83 -14.79 -13.49
N ALA A 517 15.61 -15.61 -12.77
CA ALA A 517 16.75 -15.17 -11.96
C ALA A 517 17.76 -14.29 -12.71
N LYS A 518 18.03 -14.60 -13.99
CA LYS A 518 18.94 -13.85 -14.87
C LYS A 518 18.63 -12.35 -14.98
N GLU A 519 17.38 -11.95 -14.75
CA GLU A 519 16.94 -10.56 -14.85
C GLU A 519 17.28 -9.73 -13.60
N TRP A 520 17.53 -10.36 -12.45
CA TRP A 520 17.65 -9.67 -11.16
C TRP A 520 18.83 -10.10 -10.30
N GLU A 521 19.46 -11.25 -10.54
CA GLU A 521 20.51 -11.81 -9.68
C GLU A 521 21.74 -10.89 -9.50
N ASP A 522 22.12 -10.10 -10.52
CA ASP A 522 23.23 -9.12 -10.41
C ASP A 522 22.88 -7.94 -9.49
N LEU A 523 21.63 -7.47 -9.55
CA LEU A 523 21.16 -6.41 -8.64
C LEU A 523 20.99 -6.95 -7.22
N PHE A 524 20.52 -8.19 -7.08
CA PHE A 524 20.42 -8.84 -5.79
C PHE A 524 21.81 -9.03 -5.14
N GLU A 525 22.83 -9.38 -5.92
CA GLU A 525 24.21 -9.43 -5.41
C GLU A 525 24.65 -8.08 -4.83
N GLN A 526 24.36 -6.98 -5.53
CA GLN A 526 24.70 -5.63 -5.06
C GLN A 526 23.95 -5.27 -3.77
N VAL A 527 22.64 -5.57 -3.70
CA VAL A 527 21.83 -5.40 -2.48
C VAL A 527 22.43 -6.24 -1.35
N PHE A 528 22.73 -7.51 -1.59
CA PHE A 528 23.29 -8.43 -0.61
C PHE A 528 24.63 -7.94 -0.03
N VAL A 529 25.53 -7.41 -0.87
CA VAL A 529 26.84 -6.89 -0.43
C VAL A 529 26.70 -5.65 0.46
N GLN A 530 25.69 -4.81 0.23
CA GLN A 530 25.44 -3.62 1.06
C GLN A 530 24.88 -3.96 2.45
N LEU A 531 24.27 -5.14 2.61
CA LEU A 531 23.65 -5.56 3.85
C LEU A 531 24.70 -6.05 4.85
N ASN A 532 24.78 -5.40 6.01
CA ASN A 532 25.67 -5.82 7.08
C ASN A 532 25.06 -7.00 7.86
N LEU A 533 25.48 -8.22 7.50
CA LEU A 533 25.00 -9.46 8.13
C LEU A 533 25.40 -9.58 9.63
N LYS A 534 26.38 -8.80 10.12
CA LYS A 534 26.95 -8.99 11.47
C LYS A 534 26.05 -8.52 12.61
N ASP A 535 25.07 -7.66 12.34
CA ASP A 535 24.26 -6.97 13.34
C ASP A 535 22.75 -7.29 13.23
N MET A 536 22.39 -8.33 12.45
CA MET A 536 20.99 -8.75 12.25
C MET A 536 20.59 -9.79 13.32
N GLU A 537 20.23 -9.31 14.52
CA GLU A 537 19.65 -10.15 15.58
C GLU A 537 18.15 -10.40 15.37
N ALA A 538 17.68 -11.58 15.78
CA ALA A 538 16.27 -11.97 15.69
C ALA A 538 15.42 -11.21 16.72
N GLY A 539 14.25 -10.68 16.32
CA GLY A 539 13.26 -10.16 17.27
C GLY A 539 12.56 -8.86 16.88
N ASN A 540 13.07 -8.10 15.91
CA ASN A 540 12.43 -6.88 15.41
C ASN A 540 11.74 -7.15 14.05
N MET A 541 10.45 -6.82 13.95
CA MET A 541 9.59 -7.13 12.80
C MET A 541 10.13 -6.59 11.47
N GLN A 542 10.81 -5.43 11.47
CA GLN A 542 11.46 -4.89 10.26
C GLN A 542 12.59 -5.78 9.73
N PHE A 543 13.32 -6.46 10.63
CA PHE A 543 14.36 -7.40 10.21
C PHE A 543 13.77 -8.66 9.58
N ASN A 544 12.58 -9.11 9.99
CA ASN A 544 11.99 -10.34 9.47
C ASN A 544 11.69 -10.28 7.96
N GLU A 545 11.19 -9.15 7.44
CA GLU A 545 10.88 -9.01 6.01
C GLU A 545 12.14 -8.84 5.16
N MET A 546 13.12 -8.06 5.64
CA MET A 546 14.44 -7.98 5.00
C MET A 546 15.11 -9.37 4.95
N GLN A 547 15.06 -10.13 6.04
CA GLN A 547 15.55 -11.51 6.09
C GLN A 547 14.83 -12.39 5.06
N ASN A 548 13.52 -12.23 4.89
CA ASN A 548 12.73 -12.96 3.89
C ASN A 548 13.16 -12.64 2.46
N LEU A 549 13.47 -11.38 2.13
CA LEU A 549 14.06 -11.00 0.84
C LEU A 549 15.39 -11.72 0.60
N ILE A 550 16.29 -11.69 1.57
CA ILE A 550 17.62 -12.30 1.44
C ILE A 550 17.49 -13.81 1.24
N VAL A 551 16.70 -14.51 2.08
CA VAL A 551 16.51 -15.97 1.98
C VAL A 551 15.84 -16.34 0.66
N THR A 552 14.81 -15.60 0.23
CA THR A 552 14.10 -15.87 -1.03
C THR A 552 15.00 -15.64 -2.25
N GLY A 553 15.73 -14.53 -2.28
CA GLY A 553 16.68 -14.23 -3.34
C GLY A 553 17.76 -15.31 -3.41
N ALA A 554 18.39 -15.63 -2.28
CA ALA A 554 19.45 -16.63 -2.19
C ALA A 554 19.00 -18.03 -2.66
N ALA A 555 17.76 -18.43 -2.36
CA ALA A 555 17.17 -19.70 -2.81
C ALA A 555 16.94 -19.78 -4.34
N ARG A 556 16.80 -18.63 -5.01
CA ARG A 556 16.41 -18.54 -6.44
C ARG A 556 17.54 -18.06 -7.35
N VAL A 557 18.70 -17.71 -6.82
CA VAL A 557 19.90 -17.42 -7.63
C VAL A 557 20.29 -18.64 -8.44
N ASN A 558 20.56 -18.45 -9.74
CA ASN A 558 21.07 -19.51 -10.62
C ASN A 558 22.59 -19.44 -10.78
N LYS A 559 23.19 -18.25 -10.71
CA LYS A 559 24.65 -18.06 -10.76
C LYS A 559 25.37 -18.79 -9.62
N GLU A 560 26.10 -19.84 -9.97
CA GLU A 560 26.92 -20.62 -9.05
C GLU A 560 27.99 -19.78 -8.35
N SER A 561 28.61 -18.83 -9.07
CA SER A 561 29.59 -17.89 -8.50
C SER A 561 29.00 -17.02 -7.38
N LEU A 562 27.75 -16.58 -7.55
CA LEU A 562 27.03 -15.80 -6.54
C LEU A 562 26.64 -16.67 -5.35
N LYS A 563 26.21 -17.92 -5.58
CA LYS A 563 25.95 -18.89 -4.50
C LYS A 563 27.18 -19.08 -3.62
N HIS A 564 28.35 -19.34 -4.20
CA HIS A 564 29.61 -19.45 -3.46
C HIS A 564 29.94 -18.17 -2.68
N LYS A 565 29.76 -17.00 -3.30
CA LYS A 565 30.00 -15.72 -2.63
C LYS A 565 29.10 -15.53 -1.40
N ILE A 566 27.81 -15.82 -1.52
CA ILE A 566 26.84 -15.76 -0.41
C ILE A 566 27.25 -16.75 0.68
N LEU A 567 27.49 -18.02 0.32
CA LEU A 567 27.84 -19.08 1.26
C LEU A 567 29.09 -18.74 2.06
N LEU A 568 30.16 -18.34 1.37
CA LEU A 568 31.42 -17.94 2.01
C LEU A 568 31.25 -16.71 2.91
N SER A 569 30.43 -15.73 2.51
CA SER A 569 30.17 -14.53 3.32
C SER A 569 29.50 -14.85 4.65
N VAL A 570 28.58 -15.82 4.65
CA VAL A 570 27.87 -16.27 5.86
C VAL A 570 28.76 -17.16 6.73
N LEU A 571 29.50 -18.11 6.15
CA LEU A 571 30.42 -18.97 6.92
C LEU A 571 31.52 -18.17 7.63
N LYS A 572 31.99 -17.07 7.03
CA LYS A 572 32.96 -16.15 7.64
C LYS A 572 32.45 -15.46 8.92
N LEU A 573 31.14 -15.48 9.20
CA LEU A 573 30.59 -14.98 10.46
C LEU A 573 30.94 -15.86 11.67
N ARG A 574 31.22 -17.15 11.45
CA ARG A 574 31.68 -18.11 12.48
C ARG A 574 30.74 -18.13 13.69
N LYS A 575 31.20 -17.70 14.87
CA LYS A 575 30.41 -17.66 16.12
C LYS A 575 29.19 -16.73 16.10
N LYS A 576 29.08 -15.84 15.10
CA LYS A 576 27.93 -14.94 14.94
C LYS A 576 26.79 -15.55 14.12
N ILE A 577 26.95 -16.79 13.64
CA ILE A 577 25.90 -17.48 12.90
C ILE A 577 24.71 -17.74 13.84
N ASN A 578 23.51 -17.46 13.34
CA ASN A 578 22.24 -17.63 14.05
C ASN A 578 21.23 -18.31 13.11
N ASP A 579 19.98 -18.46 13.56
CA ASP A 579 18.94 -19.16 12.77
C ASP A 579 18.65 -18.50 11.42
N PHE A 580 18.74 -17.16 11.33
CA PHE A 580 18.59 -16.46 10.06
C PHE A 580 19.71 -16.83 9.09
N HIS A 581 20.97 -16.80 9.54
CA HIS A 581 22.12 -17.22 8.75
C HIS A 581 22.01 -18.67 8.28
N ASN A 582 21.51 -19.57 9.15
CA ASN A 582 21.25 -20.96 8.79
C ASN A 582 20.24 -21.08 7.64
N ARG A 583 19.14 -20.31 7.67
CA ARG A 583 18.15 -20.29 6.57
C ARG A 583 18.76 -19.89 5.22
N ILE A 584 19.70 -18.94 5.21
CA ILE A 584 20.42 -18.55 3.99
C ILE A 584 21.29 -19.70 3.49
N LEU A 585 22.06 -20.33 4.37
CA LEU A 585 22.94 -21.44 4.02
C LEU A 585 22.16 -22.63 3.46
N VAL A 586 21.02 -22.98 4.06
CA VAL A 586 20.11 -24.03 3.56
C VAL A 586 19.53 -23.64 2.21
N ALA A 587 19.14 -22.38 2.02
CA ALA A 587 18.60 -21.90 0.74
C ALA A 587 19.62 -22.00 -0.41
N VAL A 588 20.90 -21.70 -0.16
CA VAL A 588 21.94 -21.65 -1.20
C VAL A 588 22.58 -23.01 -1.49
N SER A 589 22.71 -23.86 -0.47
CA SER A 589 23.46 -25.13 -0.55
C SER A 589 22.77 -26.23 -1.36
N GLN A 590 21.49 -26.06 -1.72
CA GLN A 590 20.77 -27.05 -2.53
C GLN A 590 21.46 -27.25 -3.89
N ASN A 591 21.91 -28.49 -4.13
CA ASN A 591 22.60 -28.93 -5.35
C ASN A 591 23.90 -28.15 -5.66
N LEU A 592 24.62 -27.68 -4.64
CA LEU A 592 25.90 -26.99 -4.77
C LEU A 592 27.04 -27.82 -4.14
N GLU A 593 28.19 -27.95 -4.79
CA GLU A 593 29.39 -28.51 -4.18
C GLU A 593 30.23 -27.42 -3.53
N LEU A 594 30.79 -27.66 -2.34
CA LEU A 594 31.62 -26.67 -1.65
C LEU A 594 33.03 -26.59 -2.24
N ASN A 595 33.57 -25.38 -2.30
CA ASN A 595 34.97 -25.15 -2.66
C ASN A 595 35.92 -25.28 -1.44
N LYS A 596 37.23 -25.31 -1.70
CA LYS A 596 38.25 -25.51 -0.65
C LYS A 596 38.22 -24.45 0.46
N GLU A 597 37.90 -23.20 0.14
CA GLU A 597 37.85 -22.12 1.12
C GLU A 597 36.62 -22.26 2.03
N GLU A 598 35.48 -22.63 1.45
CA GLU A 598 34.23 -22.87 2.18
C GLU A 598 34.36 -24.09 3.10
N CYS A 599 34.94 -25.20 2.64
CA CYS A 599 35.24 -26.35 3.50
C CYS A 599 36.14 -25.96 4.68
N LYS A 600 37.11 -25.05 4.47
CA LYS A 600 38.00 -24.57 5.53
C LYS A 600 37.25 -23.73 6.57
N GLU A 601 36.36 -22.84 6.15
CA GLU A 601 35.53 -22.06 7.09
C GLU A 601 34.50 -22.94 7.81
N LEU A 602 33.99 -23.99 7.15
CA LEU A 602 33.12 -24.98 7.77
C LEU A 602 33.85 -25.81 8.83
N ASP A 603 35.07 -26.27 8.54
CA ASP A 603 35.97 -26.92 9.51
C ASP A 603 36.27 -26.00 10.71
N HIS A 604 36.46 -24.70 10.46
CA HIS A 604 36.63 -23.72 11.52
C HIS A 604 35.35 -23.56 12.36
N LEU A 605 34.17 -23.58 11.74
CA LEU A 605 32.89 -23.55 12.45
C LEU A 605 32.74 -24.75 13.40
N VAL A 606 33.11 -25.97 12.96
CA VAL A 606 33.11 -27.18 13.82
C VAL A 606 33.93 -26.96 15.10
N GLN A 607 35.07 -26.29 14.99
CA GLN A 607 35.95 -26.04 16.15
C GLN A 607 35.31 -25.06 17.15
N VAL A 608 34.65 -24.02 16.65
CA VAL A 608 34.13 -22.92 17.48
C VAL A 608 32.66 -23.04 17.87
N ALA A 609 31.92 -24.02 17.30
CA ALA A 609 30.49 -24.22 17.53
C ALA A 609 30.14 -24.49 18.99
N ASP A 610 29.21 -23.70 19.53
CA ASP A 610 28.76 -23.74 20.92
C ASP A 610 27.25 -23.45 21.10
N THR A 611 26.49 -23.22 20.03
CA THR A 611 25.04 -22.90 20.09
C THR A 611 24.24 -23.83 19.17
N PRO A 612 22.94 -24.07 19.43
CA PRO A 612 22.11 -24.92 18.56
C PRO A 612 22.13 -24.49 17.09
N ALA A 613 22.06 -23.19 16.81
CA ALA A 613 22.13 -22.65 15.46
C ALA A 613 23.40 -23.05 14.69
N HIS A 614 24.56 -23.10 15.37
CA HIS A 614 25.80 -23.59 14.77
C HIS A 614 25.69 -25.05 14.36
N PHE A 615 25.12 -25.90 15.23
CA PHE A 615 24.96 -27.32 14.94
C PHE A 615 23.92 -27.59 13.86
N TYR A 616 22.86 -26.79 13.75
CA TYR A 616 21.92 -26.89 12.63
C TYR A 616 22.61 -26.68 11.29
N VAL A 617 23.51 -25.70 11.19
CA VAL A 617 24.31 -25.50 9.96
C VAL A 617 25.18 -26.72 9.68
N LEU A 618 25.93 -27.19 10.68
CA LEU A 618 26.85 -28.32 10.52
C LEU A 618 26.12 -29.61 10.13
N MET A 619 24.95 -29.86 10.71
CA MET A 619 24.13 -31.05 10.42
C MET A 619 23.41 -30.95 9.07
N ASN A 620 23.01 -29.75 8.64
CA ASN A 620 22.45 -29.54 7.29
C ASN A 620 23.52 -29.67 6.19
N MET A 621 24.80 -29.54 6.56
CA MET A 621 25.96 -29.64 5.65
C MET A 621 26.81 -30.89 5.91
N ASP A 622 26.21 -31.93 6.52
CA ASP A 622 26.90 -33.14 6.98
C ASP A 622 27.79 -33.81 5.92
N LYS A 623 27.35 -33.78 4.65
CA LYS A 623 28.05 -34.30 3.48
C LYS A 623 29.48 -33.78 3.35
N TRP A 624 29.75 -32.55 3.80
CA TRP A 624 31.05 -31.89 3.66
C TRP A 624 31.77 -31.65 4.99
N VAL A 625 31.17 -32.07 6.10
CA VAL A 625 31.78 -31.98 7.43
C VAL A 625 32.47 -33.29 7.74
N ASP A 626 33.66 -33.24 8.35
CA ASP A 626 34.28 -34.44 8.93
C ASP A 626 33.40 -34.96 10.07
N ARG A 627 32.67 -36.03 9.79
CA ARG A 627 31.73 -36.69 10.71
C ARG A 627 32.39 -37.02 12.05
N SER A 628 33.65 -37.45 12.05
CA SER A 628 34.38 -37.78 13.29
C SER A 628 34.65 -36.55 14.17
N LYS A 629 34.95 -35.40 13.56
CA LYS A 629 35.14 -34.13 14.29
C LYS A 629 33.81 -33.62 14.84
N LEU A 630 32.73 -33.72 14.06
CA LEU A 630 31.39 -33.30 14.48
C LEU A 630 30.90 -34.12 15.69
N ILE A 631 31.04 -35.45 15.63
CA ILE A 631 30.68 -36.34 16.74
C ILE A 631 31.47 -35.99 18.01
N LYS A 632 32.80 -35.86 17.90
CA LYS A 632 33.64 -35.43 19.04
C LYS A 632 33.16 -34.11 19.65
N LYS A 633 32.72 -33.17 18.81
CA LYS A 633 32.20 -31.89 19.27
C LYS A 633 30.87 -32.04 20.00
N LEU A 634 29.93 -32.82 19.45
CA LEU A 634 28.64 -33.14 20.09
C LEU A 634 28.84 -33.84 21.45
N SER A 635 29.74 -34.81 21.52
CA SER A 635 30.06 -35.51 22.78
C SER A 635 30.65 -34.57 23.84
N ALA A 636 31.36 -33.51 23.42
CA ALA A 636 31.98 -32.53 24.31
C ALA A 636 31.07 -31.35 24.74
N LEU A 637 29.85 -31.22 24.20
CA LEU A 637 28.94 -30.13 24.56
C LEU A 637 28.45 -30.23 26.01
N PRO A 638 28.14 -29.12 26.69
CA PRO A 638 27.40 -29.15 27.95
C PRO A 638 25.99 -29.75 27.77
N ASP A 639 25.47 -30.42 28.81
CA ASP A 639 24.15 -31.06 28.76
C ASP A 639 23.02 -30.03 28.58
N GLU A 640 23.20 -28.81 29.10
CA GLU A 640 22.24 -27.71 29.04
C GLU A 640 21.92 -27.27 27.60
N ILE A 641 22.87 -27.43 26.67
CA ILE A 641 22.67 -27.08 25.25
C ILE A 641 21.63 -28.00 24.60
N TYR A 642 21.47 -29.23 25.11
CA TYR A 642 20.45 -30.19 24.65
C TYR A 642 19.06 -29.95 25.26
N GLU A 643 18.87 -28.86 26.02
CA GLU A 643 17.52 -28.34 26.31
C GLU A 643 16.82 -27.80 25.04
N ASP A 644 17.54 -27.62 23.94
CA ASP A 644 16.92 -27.51 22.62
C ASP A 644 16.55 -28.91 22.09
N GLY A 645 15.25 -29.20 22.08
CA GLY A 645 14.72 -30.50 21.63
C GLY A 645 15.02 -30.82 20.16
N THR A 646 15.13 -29.81 19.30
CA THR A 646 15.45 -30.01 17.87
C THR A 646 16.90 -30.44 17.72
N LEU A 647 17.82 -29.84 18.48
CA LEU A 647 19.22 -30.26 18.51
C LEU A 647 19.37 -31.68 19.07
N LEU A 648 18.68 -32.00 20.16
CA LEU A 648 18.71 -33.33 20.76
C LEU A 648 18.27 -34.40 19.76
N GLU A 649 17.14 -34.19 19.09
CA GLU A 649 16.61 -35.10 18.06
C GLU A 649 17.57 -35.24 16.86
N ALA A 650 18.18 -34.15 16.41
CA ALA A 650 19.11 -34.17 15.29
C ALA A 650 20.44 -34.86 15.65
N ALA A 651 20.95 -34.66 16.88
CA ALA A 651 22.16 -35.31 17.36
C ALA A 651 22.00 -36.84 17.49
N CYS A 652 20.78 -37.33 17.74
CA CYS A 652 20.50 -38.77 17.80
C CYS A 652 20.83 -39.51 16.49
N ARG A 653 20.89 -38.82 15.34
CA ARG A 653 21.24 -39.42 14.04
C ARG A 653 22.70 -39.87 13.94
N TYR A 654 23.56 -39.42 14.86
CA TYR A 654 25.01 -39.64 14.85
C TYR A 654 25.47 -40.65 15.91
N VAL A 655 24.55 -41.30 16.61
CA VAL A 655 24.87 -42.20 17.75
C VAL A 655 25.49 -43.53 17.34
N GLU A 656 25.23 -44.01 16.12
CA GLU A 656 25.78 -45.28 15.62
C GLU A 656 27.32 -45.26 15.53
N ASP A 657 27.91 -44.07 15.40
CA ASP A 657 29.36 -43.89 15.23
C ASP A 657 30.14 -43.69 16.54
N ASP A 658 29.46 -43.42 17.66
CA ASP A 658 30.09 -43.20 18.98
C ASP A 658 29.19 -43.70 20.12
N PRO A 659 29.49 -44.88 20.70
CA PRO A 659 28.76 -45.40 21.86
C PRO A 659 28.77 -44.45 23.07
N GLY A 660 29.79 -43.58 23.19
CA GLY A 660 29.86 -42.56 24.24
C GLY A 660 28.79 -41.49 24.09
N LEU A 661 28.61 -40.96 22.87
CA LEU A 661 27.52 -40.04 22.52
C LEU A 661 26.15 -40.69 22.77
N GLN A 662 25.99 -41.96 22.37
CA GLN A 662 24.74 -42.68 22.59
C GLN A 662 24.37 -42.73 24.08
N ALA A 663 25.31 -43.14 24.95
CA ALA A 663 25.07 -43.21 26.39
C ALA A 663 24.72 -41.83 26.98
N LYS A 664 25.41 -40.77 26.53
CA LYS A 664 25.16 -39.39 26.96
C LYS A 664 23.77 -38.89 26.55
N LEU A 665 23.43 -38.96 25.26
CA LEU A 665 22.14 -38.46 24.76
C LEU A 665 20.97 -39.24 25.37
N LYS A 666 21.15 -40.55 25.59
CA LYS A 666 20.18 -41.41 26.27
C LYS A 666 19.95 -40.96 27.71
N HIS A 667 21.02 -40.68 28.45
CA HIS A 667 20.93 -40.12 29.80
C HIS A 667 20.19 -38.77 29.81
N ILE A 668 20.56 -37.85 28.91
CA ILE A 668 19.90 -36.54 28.79
C ILE A 668 18.41 -36.70 28.48
N LEU A 669 18.04 -37.55 27.52
CA LEU A 669 16.65 -37.77 27.13
C LEU A 669 15.81 -38.32 28.28
N LEU A 670 16.32 -39.32 29.00
CA LEU A 670 15.62 -39.93 30.14
C LEU A 670 15.38 -38.93 31.28
N HIS A 671 16.24 -37.93 31.44
CA HIS A 671 16.13 -36.90 32.48
C HIS A 671 15.56 -35.57 31.97
N SER A 672 15.36 -35.42 30.66
CA SER A 672 14.95 -34.17 30.05
C SER A 672 13.57 -33.72 30.54
N PRO A 673 13.39 -32.42 30.85
CA PRO A 673 12.08 -31.83 31.15
C PRO A 673 11.18 -31.74 29.90
N LEU A 674 11.72 -31.96 28.69
CA LEU A 674 10.97 -31.96 27.44
C LEU A 674 10.26 -33.28 27.16
N LEU A 675 10.64 -34.36 27.85
CA LEU A 675 10.03 -35.68 27.69
C LEU A 675 8.57 -35.65 28.18
N TRP A 676 7.63 -35.77 27.24
CA TRP A 676 6.19 -35.63 27.48
C TRP A 676 5.77 -34.28 28.11
N ARG A 677 6.49 -33.18 27.81
CA ARG A 677 6.22 -31.86 28.40
C ARG A 677 4.87 -31.30 27.96
N THR A 678 3.94 -31.15 28.90
CA THR A 678 2.56 -30.71 28.63
C THR A 678 2.32 -29.21 28.81
N GLY A 679 3.23 -28.50 29.51
CA GLY A 679 3.03 -27.10 29.92
C GLY A 679 2.05 -26.89 31.08
N ILE A 680 1.57 -27.99 31.68
CA ILE A 680 0.60 -28.00 32.78
C ILE A 680 1.34 -28.03 34.12
N HIS A 681 1.01 -27.11 35.02
CA HIS A 681 1.54 -27.06 36.38
C HIS A 681 0.69 -27.89 37.36
N SER A 682 1.21 -28.14 38.56
CA SER A 682 0.54 -28.97 39.58
C SER A 682 -0.82 -28.43 40.05
N ASP A 683 -1.10 -27.14 39.87
CA ASP A 683 -2.38 -26.49 40.16
C ASP A 683 -3.35 -26.51 38.96
N CYS A 684 -3.00 -27.24 37.91
CA CYS A 684 -3.67 -27.27 36.61
C CYS A 684 -3.68 -25.90 35.90
N SER A 685 -2.78 -24.98 36.24
CA SER A 685 -2.53 -23.79 35.39
C SER A 685 -1.71 -24.19 34.16
N ILE A 686 -1.91 -23.47 33.06
CA ILE A 686 -1.29 -23.76 31.77
C ILE A 686 -0.34 -22.61 31.43
N SER A 687 0.88 -22.94 31.03
CA SER A 687 1.85 -21.96 30.51
C SER A 687 1.98 -22.08 29.00
N THR A 688 1.82 -20.96 28.29
CA THR A 688 2.01 -20.86 26.83
C THR A 688 3.50 -20.79 26.50
N TYR A 689 4.22 -21.91 26.66
CA TYR A 689 5.65 -21.98 26.30
C TYR A 689 5.85 -22.35 24.82
N LYS A 690 6.90 -21.79 24.21
CA LYS A 690 7.37 -22.06 22.83
C LYS A 690 8.15 -23.38 22.64
N GLY A 691 8.30 -24.21 23.68
CA GLY A 691 9.07 -25.46 23.60
C GLY A 691 8.18 -26.66 23.30
N HIS A 692 8.41 -27.32 22.15
CA HIS A 692 7.72 -28.57 21.80
C HIS A 692 8.18 -29.72 22.70
N ALA A 693 7.27 -30.67 22.98
CA ALA A 693 7.65 -31.94 23.61
C ALA A 693 8.54 -32.74 22.65
N LEU A 694 9.46 -33.55 23.20
CA LEU A 694 10.33 -34.41 22.38
C LEU A 694 9.52 -35.41 21.56
N ASP A 695 9.88 -35.56 20.29
CA ASP A 695 9.37 -36.63 19.43
C ASP A 695 10.10 -37.94 19.74
N VAL A 696 9.65 -38.62 20.80
CA VAL A 696 10.21 -39.92 21.24
C VAL A 696 10.19 -40.95 20.11
N TYR A 697 9.18 -40.91 19.25
CA TYR A 697 9.09 -41.79 18.08
C TYR A 697 10.23 -41.52 17.09
N ALA A 698 10.56 -40.26 16.82
CA ALA A 698 11.68 -39.91 15.95
C ALA A 698 13.03 -40.34 16.53
N VAL A 699 13.21 -40.23 17.86
CA VAL A 699 14.44 -40.65 18.54
C VAL A 699 14.61 -42.17 18.58
N GLN A 700 13.53 -42.92 18.81
CA GLN A 700 13.55 -44.40 18.84
C GLN A 700 13.98 -45.04 17.52
N LYS A 701 13.99 -44.28 16.41
CA LYS A 701 14.56 -44.74 15.13
C LYS A 701 16.08 -44.93 15.18
N TYR A 702 16.77 -44.21 16.07
CA TYR A 702 18.24 -44.19 16.14
C TYR A 702 18.78 -44.69 17.49
N ILE A 703 18.04 -44.47 18.59
CA ILE A 703 18.45 -44.92 19.93
C ILE A 703 17.59 -46.11 20.36
N SER A 704 18.24 -47.24 20.62
CA SER A 704 17.62 -48.39 21.26
C SER A 704 17.59 -48.21 22.79
N PHE A 705 16.42 -48.41 23.38
CA PHE A 705 16.20 -48.39 24.82
C PHE A 705 16.14 -49.83 25.37
N SER A 706 16.67 -50.04 26.57
CA SER A 706 16.47 -51.28 27.33
C SER A 706 15.06 -51.33 27.90
N ASP A 707 14.66 -52.50 28.38
CA ASP A 707 13.33 -52.71 28.93
C ASP A 707 13.07 -51.79 30.14
N GLU A 708 14.07 -51.58 31.01
CA GLU A 708 13.97 -50.69 32.17
C GLU A 708 13.77 -49.23 31.76
N GLU A 709 14.45 -48.78 30.71
CA GLU A 709 14.37 -47.41 30.23
C GLU A 709 13.05 -47.14 29.50
N ILE A 710 12.56 -48.12 28.74
CA ILE A 710 11.21 -48.08 28.14
C ILE A 710 10.16 -47.90 29.26
N VAL A 711 10.31 -48.64 30.36
CA VAL A 711 9.44 -48.51 31.54
C VAL A 711 9.57 -47.12 32.17
N GLN A 712 10.77 -46.55 32.29
CA GLN A 712 10.97 -45.19 32.82
C GLN A 712 10.28 -44.12 31.95
N ILE A 713 10.40 -44.21 30.63
CA ILE A 713 9.71 -43.30 29.68
C ILE A 713 8.19 -43.45 29.82
N TYR A 714 7.72 -44.68 29.98
CA TYR A 714 6.30 -45.01 30.15
C TYR A 714 5.72 -44.44 31.47
N GLU A 715 6.47 -44.45 32.57
CA GLU A 715 6.00 -43.84 33.84
C GLU A 715 5.80 -42.34 33.73
N LYS A 716 6.72 -41.64 33.05
CA LYS A 716 6.57 -40.21 32.76
C LYS A 716 5.37 -39.94 31.85
N LEU A 717 5.14 -40.79 30.86
CA LEU A 717 3.95 -40.73 30.00
C LEU A 717 2.67 -40.83 30.82
N GLN A 718 2.59 -41.79 31.75
CA GLN A 718 1.42 -41.97 32.61
C GLN A 718 1.11 -40.71 33.43
N LYS A 719 2.14 -40.06 33.98
CA LYS A 719 1.98 -38.81 34.72
C LYS A 719 1.48 -37.68 33.82
N ALA A 720 2.14 -37.45 32.68
CA ALA A 720 1.75 -36.42 31.72
C ALA A 720 0.32 -36.61 31.19
N CYS A 721 -0.09 -37.85 30.89
CA CYS A 721 -1.45 -38.16 30.47
C CYS A 721 -2.50 -37.84 31.56
N LYS A 722 -2.18 -38.09 32.83
CA LYS A 722 -3.06 -37.70 33.97
C LYS A 722 -3.15 -36.19 34.12
N ASP A 723 -2.05 -35.48 33.95
CA ASP A 723 -2.01 -34.01 34.04
C ASP A 723 -2.89 -33.39 32.93
N ILE A 724 -2.82 -33.92 31.70
CA ILE A 724 -3.70 -33.53 30.59
C ILE A 724 -5.16 -33.81 30.94
N GLU A 725 -5.49 -35.02 31.41
CA GLU A 725 -6.86 -35.38 31.78
C GLU A 725 -7.45 -34.47 32.89
N ALA A 726 -6.64 -34.12 33.89
CA ALA A 726 -7.03 -33.20 34.95
C ALA A 726 -7.26 -31.77 34.43
N ALA A 727 -6.38 -31.27 33.55
CA ALA A 727 -6.54 -29.96 32.93
C ALA A 727 -7.79 -29.91 32.02
N MET A 728 -8.06 -30.96 31.26
CA MET A 728 -9.30 -31.12 30.48
C MET A 728 -10.53 -31.01 31.37
N GLY A 729 -10.55 -31.71 32.51
CA GLY A 729 -11.68 -31.64 33.44
C GLY A 729 -11.95 -30.23 34.00
N LYS A 730 -10.92 -29.39 34.10
CA LYS A 730 -11.00 -28.04 34.67
C LYS A 730 -11.36 -26.96 33.65
N TRP A 731 -10.85 -27.05 32.43
CA TRP A 731 -10.88 -25.93 31.47
C TRP A 731 -11.72 -26.19 30.23
N ARG A 732 -12.12 -27.44 29.92
CA ARG A 732 -12.71 -27.83 28.62
C ARG A 732 -13.96 -27.04 28.19
N ASP A 733 -14.76 -26.57 29.14
CA ASP A 733 -15.99 -25.81 28.85
C ASP A 733 -15.77 -24.28 28.83
N THR A 734 -14.51 -23.83 28.84
CA THR A 734 -14.15 -22.40 28.77
C THR A 734 -13.63 -22.04 27.37
N GLU A 735 -13.88 -20.83 26.91
CA GLU A 735 -13.30 -20.29 25.66
C GLU A 735 -11.76 -20.35 25.68
N MET A 736 -11.16 -20.32 26.88
CA MET A 736 -9.72 -20.46 27.07
C MET A 736 -9.18 -21.84 26.66
N TRP A 737 -10.00 -22.89 26.64
CA TRP A 737 -9.58 -24.24 26.24
C TRP A 737 -9.08 -24.30 24.80
N GLU A 738 -9.82 -23.69 23.87
CA GLU A 738 -9.46 -23.67 22.45
C GLU A 738 -8.21 -22.80 22.19
N PHE A 739 -7.91 -21.86 23.09
CA PHE A 739 -6.79 -20.92 22.99
C PHE A 739 -5.50 -21.42 23.66
N MET A 740 -5.59 -22.20 24.74
CA MET A 740 -4.45 -22.50 25.63
C MET A 740 -3.72 -23.82 25.41
N GLY A 741 -4.25 -24.78 24.63
CA GLY A 741 -3.54 -26.05 24.44
C GLY A 741 -4.10 -26.93 23.32
N ASN A 742 -3.27 -27.24 22.32
CA ASN A 742 -3.50 -28.34 21.41
C ASN A 742 -2.51 -29.46 21.77
N TRP A 743 -2.93 -30.42 22.59
CA TRP A 743 -2.08 -31.56 22.99
C TRP A 743 -2.12 -32.72 22.00
N THR A 744 -2.76 -32.55 20.84
CA THR A 744 -2.88 -33.57 19.78
C THR A 744 -1.54 -34.19 19.46
N PHE A 745 -0.48 -33.39 19.31
CA PHE A 745 0.87 -33.90 19.05
C PHE A 745 1.34 -34.87 20.15
N ILE A 746 1.29 -34.44 21.41
CA ILE A 746 1.79 -35.23 22.54
C ILE A 746 0.98 -36.52 22.70
N LEU A 747 -0.34 -36.41 22.71
CA LEU A 747 -1.25 -37.56 22.89
C LEU A 747 -1.07 -38.60 21.76
N THR A 748 -0.86 -38.15 20.53
CA THR A 748 -0.56 -39.04 19.41
C THR A 748 0.80 -39.74 19.58
N ARG A 749 1.84 -39.00 19.98
CA ARG A 749 3.16 -39.59 20.26
C ARG A 749 3.10 -40.59 21.40
N MET A 750 2.29 -40.35 22.43
CA MET A 750 2.05 -41.29 23.53
C MET A 750 1.40 -42.59 23.03
N GLN A 751 0.36 -42.51 22.20
CA GLN A 751 -0.27 -43.68 21.59
C GLN A 751 0.74 -44.49 20.77
N THR A 752 1.51 -43.81 19.92
CA THR A 752 2.49 -44.44 19.05
C THR A 752 3.56 -45.17 19.87
N PHE A 753 4.09 -44.52 20.91
CA PHE A 753 5.06 -45.12 21.83
C PHE A 753 4.52 -46.38 22.52
N ILE A 754 3.28 -46.35 23.02
CA ILE A 754 2.64 -47.49 23.68
C ILE A 754 2.51 -48.68 22.73
N LEU A 755 2.13 -48.43 21.47
CA LEU A 755 1.94 -49.49 20.46
C LEU A 755 3.27 -50.09 20.02
N GLN A 756 4.27 -49.25 19.72
CA GLN A 756 5.59 -49.72 19.28
C GLN A 756 6.29 -50.58 20.33
N ASN A 757 6.15 -50.23 21.61
CA ASN A 757 6.81 -50.92 22.71
C ASN A 757 5.85 -51.94 23.38
N GLN A 758 4.80 -52.39 22.70
CA GLN A 758 3.75 -53.24 23.26
C GLN A 758 4.31 -54.54 23.88
N GLU A 759 5.23 -55.23 23.22
CA GLU A 759 5.75 -56.52 23.70
C GLU A 759 6.47 -56.37 25.05
N VAL A 760 7.32 -55.35 25.16
CA VAL A 760 8.05 -55.03 26.40
C VAL A 760 7.09 -54.58 27.49
N LEU A 761 6.20 -53.63 27.18
CA LEU A 761 5.28 -53.06 28.17
C LEU A 761 4.25 -54.08 28.68
N GLN A 762 3.76 -55.00 27.84
CA GLN A 762 2.87 -56.07 28.29
C GLN A 762 3.57 -57.06 29.22
N ARG A 763 4.86 -57.30 29.00
CA ARG A 763 5.67 -58.20 29.83
C ARG A 763 6.03 -57.57 31.17
N GLU A 764 6.51 -56.33 31.17
CA GLU A 764 7.04 -55.66 32.36
C GLU A 764 5.96 -54.95 33.21
N ARG A 765 4.81 -54.58 32.62
CA ARG A 765 3.82 -53.70 33.27
C ARG A 765 2.39 -54.26 33.24
N LYS A 766 1.88 -54.62 34.42
CA LYS A 766 0.50 -55.12 34.61
C LYS A 766 -0.57 -54.08 34.27
N ASP A 767 -0.24 -52.80 34.37
CA ASP A 767 -1.13 -51.66 34.10
C ASP A 767 -1.18 -51.24 32.62
N TYR A 768 -0.45 -51.91 31.73
CA TYR A 768 -0.41 -51.62 30.29
C TYR A 768 -1.81 -51.42 29.67
N ASN A 769 -2.70 -52.42 29.81
CA ASN A 769 -4.03 -52.38 29.23
C ASN A 769 -4.93 -51.28 29.84
N LEU A 770 -4.64 -50.85 31.06
CA LEU A 770 -5.35 -49.75 31.71
C LEU A 770 -4.85 -48.40 31.15
N THR A 771 -3.54 -48.19 31.10
CA THR A 771 -2.97 -46.96 30.56
C THR A 771 -3.26 -46.77 29.08
N LYS A 772 -3.17 -47.84 28.27
CA LYS A 772 -3.57 -47.81 26.86
C LYS A 772 -5.02 -47.33 26.69
N ARG A 773 -5.94 -47.83 27.53
CA ARG A 773 -7.34 -47.37 27.54
C ARG A 773 -7.49 -45.93 28.04
N ASN A 774 -6.72 -45.52 29.03
CA ASN A 774 -6.78 -44.15 29.55
C ASN A 774 -6.29 -43.14 28.51
N VAL A 775 -5.13 -43.39 27.87
CA VAL A 775 -4.60 -42.52 26.80
C VAL A 775 -5.60 -42.44 25.65
N LEU A 776 -6.17 -43.58 25.22
CA LEU A 776 -7.22 -43.60 24.19
C LEU A 776 -8.47 -42.83 24.62
N GLY A 777 -8.87 -42.93 25.90
CA GLY A 777 -9.97 -42.18 26.47
C GLY A 777 -9.72 -40.67 26.47
N VAL A 778 -8.51 -40.23 26.81
CA VAL A 778 -8.10 -38.82 26.78
C VAL A 778 -8.05 -38.30 25.35
N VAL A 779 -7.50 -39.07 24.40
CA VAL A 779 -7.53 -38.76 22.95
C VAL A 779 -8.97 -38.59 22.46
N ASN A 780 -9.87 -39.50 22.80
CA ASN A 780 -11.27 -39.43 22.40
C ASN A 780 -12.00 -38.24 23.03
N LYS A 781 -11.68 -37.90 24.29
CA LYS A 781 -12.20 -36.69 24.94
C LYS A 781 -11.68 -35.42 24.25
N GLU A 782 -10.41 -35.40 23.85
CA GLU A 782 -9.78 -34.25 23.19
C GLU A 782 -10.40 -33.98 21.82
N ARG A 783 -10.71 -35.07 21.13
CA ARG A 783 -11.46 -35.07 19.87
C ARG A 783 -12.94 -34.68 20.02
N GLY A 784 -13.45 -34.56 21.25
CA GLY A 784 -14.84 -34.21 21.54
C GLY A 784 -15.82 -35.38 21.45
N GLY A 785 -15.34 -36.63 21.41
CA GLY A 785 -16.18 -37.84 21.34
C GLY A 785 -16.78 -38.15 19.97
N ASN A 786 -16.45 -37.36 18.96
CA ASN A 786 -16.95 -37.49 17.59
C ASN A 786 -16.03 -38.40 16.75
N ASP A 787 -16.60 -39.24 15.89
CA ASP A 787 -15.84 -39.95 14.85
C ASP A 787 -15.25 -38.98 13.80
N LEU A 788 -14.39 -39.47 12.90
CA LEU A 788 -13.51 -38.59 12.11
C LEU A 788 -14.34 -37.92 11.01
N LEU A 789 -15.21 -38.73 10.42
CA LEU A 789 -16.27 -38.32 9.50
C LEU A 789 -17.11 -37.16 10.03
N SER A 790 -17.65 -37.26 11.25
CA SER A 790 -18.48 -36.21 11.83
C SER A 790 -17.73 -34.91 12.10
N LEU A 791 -16.41 -34.97 12.35
CA LEU A 791 -15.56 -33.78 12.43
C LEU A 791 -15.32 -33.13 11.06
N PHE A 792 -15.21 -33.91 9.99
CA PHE A 792 -15.09 -33.37 8.63
C PHE A 792 -16.40 -32.75 8.12
N VAL A 793 -17.56 -33.16 8.63
CA VAL A 793 -18.85 -32.55 8.26
C VAL A 793 -18.92 -31.08 8.73
N ASP A 794 -18.42 -30.79 9.94
CA ASP A 794 -18.34 -29.42 10.46
C ASP A 794 -17.09 -28.72 9.95
N ASP A 795 -17.26 -27.77 9.02
CA ASP A 795 -16.12 -27.12 8.39
C ASP A 795 -15.22 -26.36 9.39
N LYS A 796 -15.78 -25.83 10.49
CA LYS A 796 -15.00 -25.17 11.54
C LYS A 796 -13.99 -26.10 12.22
N LYS A 797 -14.25 -27.42 12.19
CA LYS A 797 -13.42 -28.46 12.80
C LYS A 797 -12.52 -29.19 11.81
N THR A 798 -12.56 -28.82 10.52
CA THR A 798 -11.80 -29.51 9.47
C THR A 798 -10.29 -29.45 9.72
N GLY A 799 -9.73 -28.32 10.18
CA GLY A 799 -8.31 -28.24 10.55
C GLY A 799 -7.90 -29.24 11.64
N LYS A 800 -8.74 -29.42 12.69
CA LYS A 800 -8.51 -30.44 13.73
C LYS A 800 -8.67 -31.85 13.14
N ALA A 801 -9.66 -32.08 12.29
CA ALA A 801 -9.90 -33.38 11.65
C ALA A 801 -8.72 -33.84 10.78
N LEU A 802 -8.12 -32.93 10.01
CA LEU A 802 -6.94 -33.22 9.18
C LEU A 802 -5.74 -33.69 10.03
N ALA A 803 -5.46 -33.00 11.14
CA ALA A 803 -4.36 -33.37 12.03
C ALA A 803 -4.53 -34.78 12.63
N TRP A 804 -5.76 -35.15 13.02
CA TRP A 804 -6.06 -36.50 13.50
C TRP A 804 -5.98 -37.54 12.37
N LEU A 805 -6.52 -37.22 11.19
CA LEU A 805 -6.48 -38.10 10.02
C LEU A 805 -5.04 -38.41 9.60
N GLU A 806 -4.13 -37.43 9.60
CA GLU A 806 -2.72 -37.63 9.26
C GLU A 806 -2.09 -38.69 10.16
N ASN A 807 -2.29 -38.56 11.47
CA ASN A 807 -1.74 -39.47 12.46
C ASN A 807 -2.33 -40.88 12.39
N GLU A 808 -3.64 -40.98 12.22
CA GLU A 808 -4.35 -42.26 12.09
C GLU A 808 -3.95 -43.01 10.80
N VAL A 809 -3.76 -42.29 9.70
CA VAL A 809 -3.29 -42.86 8.43
C VAL A 809 -1.85 -43.38 8.54
N ILE A 810 -0.98 -42.71 9.29
CA ILE A 810 0.39 -43.20 9.55
C ILE A 810 0.39 -44.55 10.29
N GLN A 811 -0.63 -44.83 11.10
CA GLN A 811 -0.74 -46.06 11.87
C GLN A 811 -1.46 -47.17 11.10
N ASP A 812 -2.63 -46.86 10.54
CA ASP A 812 -3.59 -47.85 10.04
C ASP A 812 -3.71 -47.87 8.51
N GLY A 813 -2.93 -47.04 7.81
CA GLY A 813 -2.95 -46.90 6.36
C GLY A 813 -4.14 -46.10 5.83
N VAL A 814 -4.05 -45.65 4.58
CA VAL A 814 -5.08 -44.80 3.94
C VAL A 814 -6.36 -45.56 3.66
N SER A 815 -6.27 -46.87 3.43
CA SER A 815 -7.41 -47.72 3.06
C SER A 815 -8.50 -47.77 4.11
N SER A 816 -8.14 -47.57 5.38
CA SER A 816 -9.03 -47.58 6.54
C SER A 816 -9.93 -46.33 6.61
N TYR A 817 -9.59 -45.26 5.88
CA TYR A 817 -10.22 -43.93 5.96
C TYR A 817 -10.87 -43.45 4.65
N LYS A 818 -11.39 -44.39 3.86
CA LYS A 818 -11.94 -44.12 2.52
C LYS A 818 -13.02 -43.03 2.52
N HIS A 819 -13.90 -43.01 3.51
CA HIS A 819 -15.04 -42.08 3.55
C HIS A 819 -14.61 -40.65 3.89
N GLU A 820 -13.63 -40.52 4.78
CA GLU A 820 -13.00 -39.26 5.16
C GLU A 820 -12.29 -38.63 3.97
N TYR A 821 -11.53 -39.41 3.20
CA TYR A 821 -10.90 -38.93 1.98
C TYR A 821 -11.93 -38.55 0.91
N LEU A 822 -13.03 -39.29 0.76
CA LEU A 822 -14.12 -38.88 -0.14
C LEU A 822 -14.68 -37.49 0.22
N LEU A 823 -14.90 -37.24 1.51
CA LEU A 823 -15.39 -35.95 2.00
C LEU A 823 -14.35 -34.84 1.81
N LEU A 824 -13.06 -35.13 2.03
CA LEU A 824 -11.96 -34.22 1.77
C LEU A 824 -11.90 -33.82 0.28
N PHE A 825 -11.95 -34.78 -0.63
CA PHE A 825 -12.02 -34.52 -2.08
C PHE A 825 -13.25 -33.68 -2.44
N SER A 826 -14.41 -33.96 -1.84
CA SER A 826 -15.64 -33.17 -2.04
C SER A 826 -15.47 -31.72 -1.60
N LYS A 827 -14.86 -31.46 -0.43
CA LYS A 827 -14.59 -30.09 0.04
C LYS A 827 -13.69 -29.33 -0.94
N VAL A 828 -12.61 -29.97 -1.41
CA VAL A 828 -11.70 -29.36 -2.39
C VAL A 828 -12.41 -29.07 -3.73
N LEU A 829 -13.26 -29.99 -4.19
CA LEU A 829 -14.08 -29.81 -5.40
C LEU A 829 -15.09 -28.66 -5.27
N MET A 830 -15.75 -28.55 -4.12
CA MET A 830 -16.74 -27.50 -3.86
C MET A 830 -16.12 -26.12 -3.68
N ARG A 831 -14.84 -26.05 -3.24
CA ARG A 831 -14.09 -24.81 -2.94
C ARG A 831 -14.66 -23.98 -1.77
N ASP A 832 -15.53 -24.59 -0.96
CA ASP A 832 -16.30 -23.94 0.10
C ASP A 832 -15.84 -24.44 1.49
N SER A 833 -14.55 -24.26 1.78
CA SER A 833 -13.97 -24.62 3.07
C SER A 833 -13.08 -23.51 3.61
N LEU A 834 -13.21 -23.21 4.89
CA LEU A 834 -12.34 -22.33 5.67
C LEU A 834 -10.89 -22.82 5.71
N TYR A 835 -10.67 -24.12 5.44
CA TYR A 835 -9.38 -24.80 5.52
C TYR A 835 -8.91 -25.31 4.15
N LEU A 836 -9.32 -24.66 3.06
CA LEU A 836 -9.07 -25.15 1.69
C LEU A 836 -7.57 -25.37 1.39
N ASN A 837 -6.70 -24.46 1.83
CA ASN A 837 -5.25 -24.63 1.74
C ASN A 837 -4.79 -25.92 2.45
N SER A 838 -5.20 -26.13 3.70
CA SER A 838 -4.84 -27.31 4.49
C SER A 838 -5.38 -28.60 3.88
N CYS A 839 -6.59 -28.56 3.31
CA CYS A 839 -7.19 -29.69 2.62
C CYS A 839 -6.36 -30.11 1.40
N LEU A 840 -5.90 -29.15 0.59
CA LEU A 840 -5.03 -29.40 -0.56
C LEU A 840 -3.66 -29.96 -0.14
N ILE A 841 -3.05 -29.38 0.89
CA ILE A 841 -1.76 -29.83 1.44
C ILE A 841 -1.87 -31.28 1.94
N HIS A 842 -2.89 -31.59 2.75
CA HIS A 842 -3.12 -32.94 3.27
C HIS A 842 -3.39 -33.93 2.14
N LEU A 843 -4.20 -33.52 1.15
CA LEU A 843 -4.51 -34.35 0.01
C LEU A 843 -3.25 -34.71 -0.79
N ARG A 844 -2.35 -33.73 -1.02
CA ARG A 844 -1.06 -33.95 -1.66
C ARG A 844 -0.18 -34.88 -0.85
N TRP A 845 -0.05 -34.66 0.46
CA TRP A 845 0.71 -35.53 1.36
C TRP A 845 0.23 -36.98 1.32
N ALA A 846 -1.09 -37.19 1.44
CA ALA A 846 -1.68 -38.54 1.46
C ALA A 846 -1.46 -39.26 0.12
N LEU A 847 -1.65 -38.56 -1.00
CA LEU A 847 -1.43 -39.13 -2.34
C LEU A 847 0.05 -39.34 -2.69
N GLU A 848 0.97 -38.55 -2.12
CA GLU A 848 2.41 -38.77 -2.29
C GLU A 848 2.89 -40.01 -1.53
N GLY A 849 2.48 -40.15 -0.27
CA GLY A 849 2.92 -41.23 0.62
C GLY A 849 2.22 -42.57 0.37
N TYR A 850 0.90 -42.56 0.15
CA TYR A 850 0.06 -43.76 0.19
C TYR A 850 -0.65 -44.03 -1.14
N ARG A 851 -0.09 -43.53 -2.25
CA ARG A 851 -0.70 -43.57 -3.60
C ARG A 851 -1.25 -44.94 -4.01
N GLU A 852 -0.52 -46.00 -3.70
CA GLU A 852 -0.86 -47.37 -4.12
C GLU A 852 -2.02 -47.97 -3.31
N GLU A 853 -2.31 -47.43 -2.12
CA GLU A 853 -3.44 -47.83 -1.28
C GLU A 853 -4.76 -47.18 -1.71
N PHE A 854 -4.72 -46.09 -2.48
CA PHE A 854 -5.91 -45.43 -2.99
C PHE A 854 -6.59 -46.25 -4.10
N GLU A 855 -7.92 -46.37 -4.02
CA GLU A 855 -8.73 -46.99 -5.06
C GLU A 855 -8.74 -46.13 -6.34
N LYS A 856 -7.81 -46.44 -7.27
CA LYS A 856 -7.58 -45.67 -8.51
C LYS A 856 -8.85 -45.42 -9.32
N ARG A 857 -9.80 -46.37 -9.35
CA ARG A 857 -11.06 -46.23 -10.10
C ARG A 857 -11.96 -45.12 -9.55
N LEU A 858 -11.90 -44.87 -8.24
CA LEU A 858 -12.74 -43.90 -7.55
C LEU A 858 -12.09 -42.52 -7.46
N PHE A 859 -10.82 -42.47 -7.03
CA PHE A 859 -10.16 -41.20 -6.71
C PHE A 859 -9.50 -40.52 -7.92
N LYS A 860 -9.10 -41.27 -8.96
CA LYS A 860 -8.53 -40.67 -10.18
C LYS A 860 -9.49 -39.70 -10.86
N PRO A 861 -10.78 -40.03 -11.10
CA PRO A 861 -11.73 -39.08 -11.69
C PRO A 861 -11.93 -37.82 -10.83
N LEU A 862 -11.99 -37.97 -9.50
CA LEU A 862 -12.14 -36.85 -8.57
C LEU A 862 -10.94 -35.90 -8.65
N LEU A 863 -9.72 -36.44 -8.69
CA LEU A 863 -8.51 -35.66 -8.86
C LEU A 863 -8.49 -34.90 -10.20
N GLY A 864 -8.91 -35.56 -11.29
CA GLY A 864 -9.07 -34.90 -12.59
C GLY A 864 -10.09 -33.76 -12.57
N ASN A 865 -11.21 -33.95 -11.87
CA ASN A 865 -12.23 -32.89 -11.71
C ASN A 865 -11.72 -31.71 -10.88
N ILE A 866 -10.94 -31.95 -9.82
CA ILE A 866 -10.28 -30.88 -9.06
C ILE A 866 -9.41 -30.06 -10.02
N LEU A 867 -8.52 -30.70 -10.76
CA LEU A 867 -7.63 -30.01 -11.70
C LEU A 867 -8.40 -29.17 -12.74
N ASN A 868 -9.50 -29.69 -13.27
CA ASN A 868 -10.33 -28.97 -14.26
C ASN A 868 -11.11 -27.80 -13.65
N ILE A 869 -11.61 -27.92 -12.43
CA ILE A 869 -12.41 -26.86 -11.76
C ILE A 869 -11.54 -25.66 -11.38
N TYR A 870 -10.26 -25.90 -11.09
CA TYR A 870 -9.32 -24.83 -10.73
C TYR A 870 -8.59 -24.22 -11.93
N GLU A 871 -8.54 -24.91 -13.07
CA GLU A 871 -7.91 -24.43 -14.32
C GLU A 871 -8.31 -22.98 -14.70
N PRO A 872 -9.60 -22.57 -14.65
CA PRO A 872 -9.98 -21.21 -15.00
C PRO A 872 -9.34 -20.10 -14.14
N TYR A 873 -8.87 -20.39 -12.92
CA TYR A 873 -8.16 -19.40 -12.09
C TYR A 873 -6.72 -19.14 -12.53
N PHE A 874 -6.19 -19.97 -13.43
CA PHE A 874 -4.82 -19.95 -13.90
C PHE A 874 -4.71 -19.88 -15.43
N ASP A 875 -5.83 -20.03 -16.16
CA ASP A 875 -5.89 -19.84 -17.62
C ASP A 875 -5.91 -18.36 -17.98
N GLY A 876 -4.80 -17.86 -18.52
CA GLY A 876 -4.66 -16.46 -18.90
C GLY A 876 -5.49 -15.99 -20.08
N LYS A 877 -6.18 -16.87 -20.78
CA LYS A 877 -7.12 -16.48 -21.83
C LYS A 877 -8.52 -16.17 -21.30
N GLN A 878 -8.90 -16.79 -20.18
CA GLN A 878 -10.22 -16.67 -19.54
C GLN A 878 -10.11 -16.69 -18.01
N GLU A 879 -9.18 -15.90 -17.47
CA GLU A 879 -8.84 -15.98 -16.05
C GLU A 879 -10.01 -15.53 -15.18
N LYS A 880 -10.55 -16.45 -14.38
CA LYS A 880 -11.55 -16.16 -13.37
C LYS A 880 -10.89 -15.37 -12.23
N LYS A 881 -11.48 -14.25 -11.81
CA LYS A 881 -11.03 -13.48 -10.62
C LYS A 881 -10.96 -14.43 -9.42
N TRP A 882 -9.88 -14.33 -8.64
CA TRP A 882 -9.71 -15.12 -7.43
C TRP A 882 -10.79 -14.75 -6.41
N ASP A 883 -11.80 -15.62 -6.28
CA ASP A 883 -12.99 -15.45 -5.44
C ASP A 883 -13.04 -16.48 -4.30
N LEU A 884 -11.88 -17.03 -3.92
CA LEU A 884 -11.73 -18.04 -2.87
C LEU A 884 -11.17 -17.38 -1.60
N PRO A 885 -12.03 -16.92 -0.66
CA PRO A 885 -11.63 -16.05 0.45
C PRO A 885 -10.73 -16.74 1.49
N TYR A 886 -10.79 -18.06 1.59
CA TYR A 886 -10.05 -18.86 2.58
C TYR A 886 -8.89 -19.64 1.96
N ALA A 887 -8.44 -19.23 0.78
CA ALA A 887 -7.36 -19.90 0.08
C ALA A 887 -6.37 -18.89 -0.52
N GLU A 888 -5.09 -19.22 -0.36
CA GLU A 888 -3.99 -18.43 -0.92
C GLU A 888 -3.67 -18.97 -2.32
N LYS A 889 -3.80 -18.12 -3.34
CA LYS A 889 -3.63 -18.52 -4.75
C LYS A 889 -2.31 -19.23 -5.01
N ASN A 890 -1.21 -18.79 -4.39
CA ASN A 890 0.11 -19.41 -4.50
C ASN A 890 0.18 -20.80 -3.87
N ILE A 891 -0.44 -21.00 -2.70
CA ILE A 891 -0.49 -22.33 -2.07
C ILE A 891 -1.30 -23.26 -2.95
N VAL A 892 -2.47 -22.82 -3.41
CA VAL A 892 -3.33 -23.62 -4.30
C VAL A 892 -2.61 -23.97 -5.59
N GLU A 893 -1.94 -23.03 -6.25
CA GLU A 893 -1.15 -23.27 -7.46
C GLU A 893 -0.09 -24.36 -7.25
N GLN A 894 0.75 -24.19 -6.22
CA GLN A 894 1.82 -25.14 -5.88
C GLN A 894 1.29 -26.54 -5.62
N GLU A 895 0.20 -26.64 -4.86
CA GLU A 895 -0.40 -27.93 -4.51
C GLU A 895 -1.07 -28.58 -5.73
N LEU A 896 -1.74 -27.81 -6.60
CA LEU A 896 -2.33 -28.34 -7.84
C LEU A 896 -1.28 -28.84 -8.83
N ILE A 897 -0.12 -28.19 -8.95
CA ILE A 897 0.99 -28.66 -9.79
C ILE A 897 1.50 -30.02 -9.30
N LYS A 898 1.70 -30.18 -7.99
CA LYS A 898 2.13 -31.46 -7.40
C LYS A 898 1.06 -32.53 -7.56
N LEU A 899 -0.20 -32.19 -7.30
CA LEU A 899 -1.35 -33.07 -7.50
C LEU A 899 -1.49 -33.50 -8.98
N TYR A 900 -1.21 -32.61 -9.93
CA TYR A 900 -1.14 -32.98 -11.35
C TYR A 900 -0.01 -33.97 -11.64
N GLY A 901 1.17 -33.79 -11.02
CA GLY A 901 2.25 -34.78 -11.07
C GLY A 901 1.78 -36.18 -10.63
N LEU A 902 1.03 -36.26 -9.53
CA LEU A 902 0.45 -37.51 -9.03
C LEU A 902 -0.65 -38.06 -9.96
N TYR A 903 -1.49 -37.19 -10.51
CA TYR A 903 -2.51 -37.56 -11.50
C TYR A 903 -1.90 -38.20 -12.75
N ARG A 904 -0.74 -37.69 -13.21
CA ARG A 904 0.03 -38.28 -14.32
C ARG A 904 0.52 -39.69 -14.02
N LEU A 905 0.96 -39.96 -12.79
CA LEU A 905 1.38 -41.31 -12.37
C LEU A 905 0.22 -42.32 -12.41
N TRP A 906 -1.02 -41.84 -12.32
CA TRP A 906 -2.22 -42.65 -12.56
C TRP A 906 -2.68 -42.68 -14.02
N ASN A 907 -1.81 -42.30 -14.98
CA ASN A 907 -2.14 -42.15 -16.40
C ASN A 907 -3.27 -41.13 -16.64
N GLY A 908 -3.37 -40.10 -15.81
CA GLY A 908 -4.22 -38.94 -16.04
C GLY A 908 -3.58 -37.97 -17.05
N LYS A 909 -4.40 -37.30 -17.85
CA LYS A 909 -3.97 -36.25 -18.78
C LYS A 909 -4.79 -34.99 -18.59
N SER A 910 -4.14 -33.84 -18.59
CA SER A 910 -4.77 -32.52 -18.66
C SER A 910 -3.94 -31.65 -19.60
N PRO A 911 -4.49 -31.21 -20.75
CA PRO A 911 -3.75 -30.40 -21.73
C PRO A 911 -3.24 -29.06 -21.18
N PHE A 912 -3.96 -28.47 -20.22
CA PHE A 912 -3.59 -27.23 -19.56
C PHE A 912 -2.41 -27.43 -18.62
N TRP A 913 -2.58 -28.27 -17.59
CA TRP A 913 -1.57 -28.50 -16.55
C TRP A 913 -0.28 -29.13 -17.10
N GLU A 914 -0.34 -29.82 -18.24
CA GLU A 914 0.86 -30.34 -18.93
C GLU A 914 1.77 -29.23 -19.49
N LYS A 915 1.18 -28.09 -19.86
CA LYS A 915 1.86 -26.94 -20.46
C LYS A 915 1.93 -25.73 -19.52
N TYR A 916 1.34 -25.85 -18.34
CA TYR A 916 1.26 -24.78 -17.37
C TYR A 916 2.65 -24.51 -16.79
N ASN A 917 3.09 -23.26 -16.90
CA ASN A 917 4.29 -22.80 -16.24
C ASN A 917 3.88 -22.11 -14.93
N PRO A 918 4.38 -22.58 -13.77
CA PRO A 918 4.09 -21.98 -12.49
C PRO A 918 4.54 -20.51 -12.48
N ARG A 919 3.70 -19.66 -11.93
CA ARG A 919 4.00 -18.24 -11.68
C ARG A 919 4.61 -18.02 -10.31
N TYR A 920 4.53 -19.01 -9.42
CA TYR A 920 5.08 -19.00 -8.07
C TYR A 920 6.10 -20.11 -7.82
#